data_AF-A0A1Q9P7E7-F1
#
_entry.id   AF-A0A1Q9P7E7-F1
#
_cell.length_a   1.000
_cell.length_b   1.000
_cell.length_c   1.000
_cell.angle_alpha   90.00
_cell.angle_beta   90.00
_cell.angle_gamma   90.00
#
_symmetry.space_group_name_H-M   'P 1'
#
loop_
_entity.id
_entity.type
_entity.pdbx_description
1 polymer ?
#
loop_
_entity_poly.entity_id
_entity_poly.type
_entity_poly.pdbx_seq_one_letter_code
_entity_poly.pdbx_strand_id
1 'polypeptide(L)'
;MSDRRDVQAPSTVEAIRMASASVLGTSTGLGYPIGSAIGAGSMLEQHSESVSMNIAPLIFSIRDTLMSSEGLELLSIEWDLDRTPGPDVLPEQLVVAGGVEGGVGSHVCVLSWEKGVVDPFKIDDYMKVLSKKIADIESAVINNELNYELEGLTVMTQFADRLNSVLFVDMLDRRFQGSWDSLQVKPDHVDVDLIAKMIVADDFTLQPPGMKILGRKSLEFKLPNESDDKLIAHFKRRVLTPSAIEALTKVVPETGQALLNELNYYAYAVEESEVVEGVVNALRDFLGLSEVSLADIGTLRPRIDEFVKNLGESVNALEHIVEEHLSSGKLITIENHKSALTSAVSVHSDVSSGIKNTLALEIIERIMNSVSREFAVSSEIRAWELKGTMRYAIAYTKRVSQYFSKELNHYLVTNAARKAFFTALRDFKQETLQDDIGSTDLTLFDLFYAEVQAQLNAAFSKEAFEGSQYDDFKQLMGVVTRKLIESFKTIDVWNLIGFENVAEIARNEIALQYSIAESEELTDHGKSLMTLLDVFQNLVSDVIPDVADTLLSKPLVRRIIDKMLSEQTNLVAELEGAVEGAGERPDEWRKEALEWVESFKTALDDSMSGPQALLTLLNSIHDIVGETVTPNAMVDRAKFEADQREQEYMARVQVWENVCRVIDQENDAIRAHNAKREELLTQKTQQYEARVREYEVALKDYMEKLERHRADQAAIAAEPTESPEIPGTPGTFTPAPATTPPPLEPVKPLAIDAELHEIRTQYPVKEEKSHPPKPDPDPSLKYFVELRDLLQSKLDHLKEREKDMEATFAKRVLRLQAEGIDSASVIGLDIGDEFVEYLMGSKVRGLGKLLPRVARVFLRDPKEERLLYLVTFEHRAGELTVSVGNTFLR
;
A
#
# COMPACT_ATOMS: atom_id res chain seq x y z
N MET A 1 -51.84 -25.89 3.93
CA MET A 1 -50.95 -26.43 2.88
C MET A 1 -51.70 -26.43 1.55
N SER A 2 -51.47 -25.41 0.74
CA SER A 2 -51.68 -25.41 -0.70
C SER A 2 -50.44 -24.75 -1.29
N ASP A 3 -49.85 -25.33 -2.32
CA ASP A 3 -48.73 -24.75 -3.07
C ASP A 3 -49.08 -23.34 -3.60
N ARG A 4 -48.87 -22.31 -2.78
CA ARG A 4 -48.73 -20.95 -3.29
C ARG A 4 -47.31 -20.89 -3.83
N ARG A 5 -47.17 -20.98 -5.15
CA ARG A 5 -45.94 -20.55 -5.82
C ARG A 5 -45.68 -19.12 -5.36
N ASP A 6 -44.52 -18.87 -4.78
CA ASP A 6 -44.07 -17.51 -4.46
C ASP A 6 -44.30 -16.65 -5.71
N VAL A 7 -44.95 -15.50 -5.55
CA VAL A 7 -45.26 -14.65 -6.69
C VAL A 7 -43.94 -13.99 -7.10
N GLN A 8 -43.26 -14.62 -8.05
CA GLN A 8 -42.20 -13.97 -8.79
C GLN A 8 -42.80 -12.79 -9.55
N ALA A 9 -42.08 -11.67 -9.62
CA ALA A 9 -42.45 -10.58 -10.51
C ALA A 9 -42.70 -11.16 -11.91
N PRO A 10 -43.69 -10.67 -12.68
CA PRO A 10 -43.98 -11.18 -14.02
C PRO A 10 -42.81 -10.85 -14.94
N SER A 11 -41.77 -11.67 -14.91
CA SER A 11 -40.59 -11.53 -15.74
C SER A 11 -40.75 -12.48 -16.92
N THR A 12 -41.22 -11.97 -18.05
CA THR A 12 -40.98 -12.64 -19.32
C THR A 12 -39.46 -12.82 -19.47
N VAL A 13 -39.02 -13.84 -20.19
CA VAL A 13 -37.59 -14.03 -20.52
C VAL A 13 -36.97 -12.75 -21.12
N GLU A 14 -37.77 -11.91 -21.77
CA GLU A 14 -37.41 -10.56 -22.24
C GLU A 14 -37.29 -9.52 -21.11
N ALA A 15 -38.19 -9.49 -20.12
CA ALA A 15 -38.05 -8.63 -18.93
C ALA A 15 -36.89 -9.04 -18.02
N ILE A 16 -36.58 -10.35 -17.94
CA ILE A 16 -35.36 -10.86 -17.30
C ILE A 16 -34.14 -10.36 -18.07
N ARG A 17 -34.13 -10.45 -19.41
CA ARG A 17 -33.03 -9.94 -20.23
C ARG A 17 -32.86 -8.43 -20.18
N MET A 18 -33.96 -7.68 -20.10
CA MET A 18 -33.96 -6.22 -19.90
C MET A 18 -33.38 -5.79 -18.56
N ALA A 19 -33.19 -6.72 -17.63
CA ALA A 19 -32.65 -6.41 -16.32
C ALA A 19 -31.12 -6.43 -16.24
N SER A 20 -30.41 -6.68 -17.35
CA SER A 20 -28.96 -6.46 -17.40
C SER A 20 -28.67 -4.98 -17.18
N ALA A 21 -28.10 -4.62 -16.03
CA ALA A 21 -27.59 -3.27 -15.82
C ALA A 21 -26.33 -3.08 -16.68
N SER A 22 -26.27 -1.98 -17.42
CA SER A 22 -25.08 -1.50 -18.11
C SER A 22 -24.67 -0.14 -17.58
N VAL A 23 -23.39 -0.01 -17.26
CA VAL A 23 -22.78 1.27 -16.90
C VAL A 23 -21.68 1.57 -17.88
N LEU A 24 -21.78 2.67 -18.60
CA LEU A 24 -20.78 3.09 -19.57
C LEU A 24 -19.85 4.10 -18.91
N GLY A 25 -18.62 3.71 -18.59
CA GLY A 25 -17.57 4.61 -18.13
C GLY A 25 -16.63 4.99 -19.27
N THR A 26 -16.59 6.26 -19.66
CA THR A 26 -15.65 6.78 -20.66
C THR A 26 -14.75 7.84 -20.06
N SER A 27 -13.46 7.85 -20.41
CA SER A 27 -12.54 8.92 -20.05
C SER A 27 -12.24 9.77 -21.26
N THR A 28 -12.34 11.08 -21.10
CA THR A 28 -11.81 12.05 -22.08
C THR A 28 -10.28 11.93 -22.21
N GLY A 29 -9.70 12.53 -23.24
CA GLY A 29 -8.26 12.62 -23.45
C GLY A 29 -7.52 13.42 -22.37
N LEU A 30 -8.24 14.28 -21.62
CA LEU A 30 -7.73 14.94 -20.41
C LEU A 30 -7.98 14.15 -19.11
N GLY A 31 -8.58 12.95 -19.18
CA GLY A 31 -8.76 12.05 -18.03
C GLY A 31 -10.04 12.25 -17.22
N TYR A 32 -10.94 13.15 -17.64
CA TYR A 32 -12.23 13.32 -16.96
C TYR A 32 -13.18 12.14 -17.25
N PRO A 33 -13.81 11.54 -16.22
CA PRO A 33 -14.83 10.51 -16.41
C PRO A 33 -16.14 11.13 -16.91
N ILE A 34 -16.74 10.52 -17.93
CA ILE A 34 -18.06 10.85 -18.49
C ILE A 34 -18.83 9.56 -18.75
N GLY A 35 -20.16 9.62 -18.67
CA GLY A 35 -21.02 8.50 -19.01
C GLY A 35 -22.30 8.43 -18.19
N SER A 36 -23.04 7.35 -18.38
CA SER A 36 -24.31 7.10 -17.71
C SER A 36 -24.51 5.61 -17.44
N ALA A 37 -25.40 5.31 -16.48
CA ALA A 37 -25.92 3.98 -16.24
C ALA A 37 -27.33 3.81 -16.83
N ILE A 38 -27.60 2.65 -17.42
CA ILE A 38 -28.92 2.24 -17.90
C ILE A 38 -29.14 0.79 -17.47
N GLY A 39 -30.30 0.46 -16.91
CA GLY A 39 -30.60 -0.91 -16.49
C GLY A 39 -32.00 -1.05 -15.89
N ALA A 40 -32.39 -2.27 -15.50
CA ALA A 40 -33.69 -2.44 -14.86
C ALA A 40 -33.69 -1.91 -13.43
N GLY A 41 -34.52 -0.91 -13.21
CA GLY A 41 -34.74 -0.26 -11.93
C GLY A 41 -34.90 1.22 -12.17
N SER A 42 -36.04 1.76 -11.76
CA SER A 42 -36.35 3.19 -11.89
C SER A 42 -35.33 4.08 -11.16
N MET A 43 -34.64 3.56 -10.13
CA MET A 43 -33.58 4.30 -9.43
C MET A 43 -32.25 4.36 -10.16
N LEU A 44 -31.84 3.30 -10.86
CA LEU A 44 -30.58 3.29 -11.58
C LEU A 44 -30.59 4.32 -12.71
N GLU A 45 -31.71 4.45 -13.43
CA GLU A 45 -31.88 5.46 -14.46
C GLU A 45 -31.91 6.89 -13.89
N GLN A 46 -32.59 7.10 -12.76
CA GLN A 46 -32.65 8.40 -12.07
C GLN A 46 -31.28 8.87 -11.56
N HIS A 47 -30.42 7.94 -11.15
CA HIS A 47 -29.07 8.22 -10.64
C HIS A 47 -27.96 7.81 -11.62
N SER A 48 -28.29 7.76 -12.91
CA SER A 48 -27.45 7.20 -13.96
C SER A 48 -26.06 7.84 -14.04
N GLU A 49 -25.99 9.16 -13.95
CA GLU A 49 -24.73 9.92 -13.95
C GLU A 49 -23.88 9.60 -12.71
N SER A 50 -24.49 9.62 -11.51
CA SER A 50 -23.78 9.35 -10.25
C SER A 50 -23.18 7.95 -10.22
N VAL A 51 -23.95 6.94 -10.65
CA VAL A 51 -23.47 5.55 -10.72
C VAL A 51 -22.30 5.41 -11.68
N SER A 52 -22.39 6.02 -12.86
CA SER A 52 -21.31 6.02 -13.84
C SER A 52 -20.04 6.69 -13.31
N MET A 53 -20.19 7.84 -12.66
CA MET A 53 -19.08 8.60 -12.09
C MET A 53 -18.39 7.87 -10.93
N ASN A 54 -19.11 7.02 -10.19
CA ASN A 54 -18.54 6.21 -9.11
C ASN A 54 -17.86 4.93 -9.63
N ILE A 55 -18.40 4.31 -10.68
CA ILE A 55 -17.86 3.07 -11.28
C ILE A 55 -16.64 3.33 -12.17
N ALA A 56 -16.65 4.40 -12.97
CA ALA A 56 -15.59 4.66 -13.94
C ALA A 56 -14.19 4.75 -13.30
N PRO A 57 -13.97 5.46 -12.17
CA PRO A 57 -12.67 5.50 -11.49
C PRO A 57 -12.16 4.13 -11.03
N LEU A 58 -13.06 3.22 -10.63
CA LEU A 58 -12.69 1.84 -10.23
C LEU A 58 -12.14 1.04 -11.40
N ILE A 59 -12.65 1.28 -12.62
CA ILE A 59 -12.16 0.64 -13.84
C ILE A 59 -10.87 1.31 -14.33
N PHE A 60 -10.82 2.65 -14.25
CA PHE A 60 -9.66 3.42 -14.69
C PHE A 60 -8.43 3.17 -13.84
N SER A 61 -8.58 2.95 -12.53
CA SER A 61 -7.44 2.57 -11.68
C SER A 61 -6.74 1.30 -12.18
N ILE A 62 -7.49 0.27 -12.60
CA ILE A 62 -6.93 -0.97 -13.16
C ILE A 62 -6.35 -0.70 -14.56
N ARG A 63 -7.14 -0.08 -15.44
CA ARG A 63 -6.73 0.20 -16.83
C ARG A 63 -5.46 1.03 -16.90
N ASP A 64 -5.43 2.16 -16.17
CA ASP A 64 -4.34 3.12 -16.23
C ASP A 64 -3.08 2.53 -15.62
N THR A 65 -3.19 1.74 -14.55
CA THR A 65 -2.05 1.00 -13.98
C THR A 65 -1.48 -0.01 -14.97
N LEU A 66 -2.31 -0.80 -15.66
CA LEU A 66 -1.83 -1.78 -16.64
C LEU A 66 -1.26 -1.11 -17.89
N MET A 67 -1.82 0.03 -18.31
CA MET A 67 -1.32 0.78 -19.45
C MET A 67 -0.02 1.53 -19.13
N SER A 68 0.10 2.14 -17.95
CA SER A 68 1.30 2.90 -17.55
C SER A 68 2.49 1.99 -17.25
N SER A 69 2.27 0.89 -16.52
CA SER A 69 3.33 -0.01 -16.08
C SER A 69 3.76 -1.00 -17.17
N GLU A 70 2.79 -1.53 -17.94
CA GLU A 70 3.01 -2.64 -18.88
C GLU A 70 2.70 -2.29 -20.33
N GLY A 71 2.10 -1.14 -20.62
CA GLY A 71 1.64 -0.78 -21.96
C GLY A 71 0.56 -1.72 -22.49
N LEU A 72 -0.24 -2.34 -21.60
CA LEU A 72 -1.30 -3.28 -21.97
C LEU A 72 -2.67 -2.62 -21.88
N GLU A 73 -3.47 -2.81 -22.92
CA GLU A 73 -4.87 -2.38 -22.96
C GLU A 73 -5.74 -3.40 -22.22
N LEU A 74 -6.57 -2.93 -21.29
CA LEU A 74 -7.58 -3.76 -20.63
C LEU A 74 -8.74 -4.03 -21.60
N LEU A 75 -8.87 -5.27 -22.06
CA LEU A 75 -9.96 -5.67 -22.96
C LEU A 75 -11.19 -6.06 -22.16
N SER A 76 -11.03 -6.95 -21.17
CA SER A 76 -12.13 -7.26 -20.25
C SER A 76 -11.71 -7.92 -18.96
N ILE A 77 -12.60 -7.84 -17.98
CA ILE A 77 -12.56 -8.55 -16.71
C ILE A 77 -13.91 -9.24 -16.51
N GLU A 78 -13.88 -10.50 -16.12
CA GLU A 78 -15.09 -11.28 -15.85
C GLU A 78 -15.08 -11.79 -14.40
N TRP A 79 -16.17 -11.52 -13.68
CA TRP A 79 -16.48 -12.13 -12.39
C TRP A 79 -17.71 -13.02 -12.53
N ASP A 80 -17.58 -14.26 -12.12
CA ASP A 80 -18.69 -15.16 -11.89
C ASP A 80 -19.40 -14.77 -10.59
N LEU A 81 -20.72 -14.68 -10.60
CA LEU A 81 -21.51 -14.28 -9.43
C LEU A 81 -22.05 -15.52 -8.73
N ASP A 82 -21.36 -15.93 -7.67
CA ASP A 82 -21.84 -17.00 -6.80
C ASP A 82 -23.02 -16.49 -5.96
N ARG A 83 -23.95 -17.38 -5.63
CA ARG A 83 -25.11 -17.04 -4.79
C ARG A 83 -25.58 -18.23 -3.97
N THR A 84 -26.19 -17.93 -2.83
CA THR A 84 -27.01 -18.91 -2.13
C THR A 84 -28.25 -19.25 -2.96
N PRO A 85 -28.62 -20.55 -3.10
CA PRO A 85 -29.83 -20.94 -3.82
C PRO A 85 -31.07 -20.26 -3.23
N GLY A 86 -31.85 -19.60 -4.08
CA GLY A 86 -33.04 -18.86 -3.67
C GLY A 86 -34.08 -18.78 -4.80
N PRO A 87 -35.30 -18.32 -4.48
CA PRO A 87 -36.39 -18.19 -5.45
C PRO A 87 -36.20 -17.00 -6.42
N ASP A 88 -35.28 -16.08 -6.11
CA ASP A 88 -35.00 -14.89 -6.91
C ASP A 88 -34.18 -15.25 -8.17
N VAL A 89 -34.50 -14.65 -9.31
CA VAL A 89 -33.67 -14.69 -10.52
C VAL A 89 -32.66 -13.55 -10.40
N LEU A 90 -31.37 -13.86 -10.34
CA LEU A 90 -30.27 -12.89 -10.17
C LEU A 90 -29.24 -13.11 -11.28
N PRO A 91 -28.43 -12.09 -11.63
CA PRO A 91 -27.37 -12.24 -12.61
C PRO A 91 -26.32 -13.27 -12.16
N GLU A 92 -25.69 -13.93 -13.13
CA GLU A 92 -24.69 -14.98 -12.93
C GLU A 92 -23.26 -14.51 -13.27
N GLN A 93 -23.11 -13.37 -13.96
CA GLN A 93 -21.81 -12.85 -14.36
C GLN A 93 -21.80 -11.32 -14.36
N LEU A 94 -20.72 -10.74 -13.86
CA LEU A 94 -20.36 -9.33 -14.03
C LEU A 94 -19.21 -9.26 -15.04
N VAL A 95 -19.37 -8.46 -16.09
CA VAL A 95 -18.37 -8.29 -17.14
C VAL A 95 -18.05 -6.81 -17.31
N VAL A 96 -16.79 -6.44 -17.16
CA VAL A 96 -16.29 -5.13 -17.59
C VAL A 96 -15.53 -5.36 -18.89
N ALA A 97 -15.89 -4.64 -19.94
CA ALA A 97 -15.20 -4.70 -21.22
C ALA A 97 -14.89 -3.29 -21.72
N GLY A 98 -13.72 -3.10 -22.32
CA GLY A 98 -13.20 -1.79 -22.71
C GLY A 98 -12.60 -1.76 -24.10
N GLY A 99 -12.35 -0.54 -24.57
CA GLY A 99 -11.60 -0.25 -25.78
C GLY A 99 -11.06 1.18 -25.74
N VAL A 100 -9.88 1.38 -26.33
CA VAL A 100 -9.17 2.66 -26.37
C VAL A 100 -8.90 3.05 -27.81
N GLU A 101 -9.27 4.27 -28.19
CA GLU A 101 -8.90 4.86 -29.48
C GLU A 101 -8.77 6.39 -29.34
N GLY A 102 -7.75 6.98 -29.98
CA GLY A 102 -7.56 8.44 -29.99
C GLY A 102 -7.18 9.07 -28.65
N GLY A 103 -6.64 8.29 -27.69
CA GLY A 103 -6.30 8.77 -26.34
C GLY A 103 -7.49 8.77 -25.36
N VAL A 104 -8.67 8.37 -25.83
CA VAL A 104 -9.90 8.20 -25.04
C VAL A 104 -10.09 6.71 -24.77
N GLY A 105 -10.49 6.34 -23.55
CA GLY A 105 -10.81 4.97 -23.18
C GLY A 105 -12.27 4.82 -22.76
N SER A 106 -13.00 3.93 -23.40
CA SER A 106 -14.41 3.64 -23.09
C SER A 106 -14.57 2.23 -22.56
N HIS A 107 -15.38 2.07 -21.51
CA HIS A 107 -15.64 0.82 -20.83
C HIS A 107 -17.13 0.67 -20.58
N VAL A 108 -17.61 -0.55 -20.68
CA VAL A 108 -18.96 -0.93 -20.27
C VAL A 108 -18.88 -2.00 -19.20
N CYS A 109 -19.62 -1.79 -18.12
CA CYS A 109 -19.82 -2.74 -17.04
C CYS A 109 -21.22 -3.33 -17.19
N VAL A 110 -21.34 -4.66 -17.31
CA VAL A 110 -22.58 -5.37 -17.64
C VAL A 110 -22.85 -6.48 -16.63
N LEU A 111 -24.07 -6.51 -16.10
CA LEU A 111 -24.60 -7.66 -15.35
C LEU A 111 -25.34 -8.62 -16.30
N SER A 112 -24.78 -9.80 -16.50
CA SER A 112 -25.36 -10.86 -17.34
C SER A 112 -26.11 -11.91 -16.52
N TRP A 113 -27.24 -12.36 -17.06
CA TRP A 113 -28.12 -13.38 -16.47
C TRP A 113 -27.60 -14.81 -16.60
N GLU A 114 -26.73 -15.05 -17.57
CA GLU A 114 -26.16 -16.36 -17.85
C GLU A 114 -24.69 -16.17 -18.19
N LYS A 115 -23.85 -17.06 -17.66
CA LYS A 115 -22.40 -17.03 -17.89
C LYS A 115 -22.06 -17.22 -19.37
N GLY A 116 -21.15 -16.40 -19.88
CA GLY A 116 -20.63 -16.53 -21.25
C GLY A 116 -21.58 -16.03 -22.35
N VAL A 117 -22.68 -15.36 -21.99
CA VAL A 117 -23.57 -14.71 -22.95
C VAL A 117 -22.92 -13.47 -23.57
N VAL A 118 -22.19 -12.68 -22.78
CA VAL A 118 -21.57 -11.42 -23.19
C VAL A 118 -20.21 -11.71 -23.83
N ASP A 119 -20.03 -11.36 -25.09
CA ASP A 119 -18.76 -11.51 -25.81
C ASP A 119 -17.89 -10.23 -25.68
N PRO A 120 -16.80 -10.25 -24.89
CA PRO A 120 -16.01 -9.05 -24.64
C PRO A 120 -15.26 -8.54 -25.88
N PHE A 121 -14.91 -9.41 -26.84
CA PHE A 121 -14.19 -8.99 -28.05
C PHE A 121 -15.08 -8.20 -29.01
N LYS A 122 -16.36 -8.58 -29.13
CA LYS A 122 -17.34 -7.80 -29.90
C LYS A 122 -17.62 -6.44 -29.26
N ILE A 123 -17.60 -6.38 -27.93
CA ILE A 123 -17.80 -5.13 -27.20
C ILE A 123 -16.58 -4.21 -27.39
N ASP A 124 -15.37 -4.75 -27.30
CA ASP A 124 -14.12 -4.02 -27.54
C ASP A 124 -14.11 -3.31 -28.89
N ASP A 125 -14.43 -4.02 -29.99
CA ASP A 125 -14.53 -3.41 -31.33
C ASP A 125 -15.51 -2.23 -31.36
N TYR A 126 -16.65 -2.36 -30.67
CA TYR A 126 -17.66 -1.31 -30.59
C TYR A 126 -17.21 -0.15 -29.68
N MET A 127 -16.51 -0.44 -28.57
CA MET A 127 -15.94 0.54 -27.66
C MET A 127 -14.86 1.38 -28.32
N LYS A 128 -14.01 0.81 -29.18
CA LYS A 128 -13.01 1.58 -29.94
C LYS A 128 -13.65 2.61 -30.85
N VAL A 129 -14.69 2.22 -31.60
CA VAL A 129 -15.48 3.15 -32.43
C VAL A 129 -16.10 4.26 -31.57
N LEU A 130 -16.55 3.94 -30.36
CA LEU A 130 -17.08 4.92 -29.42
C LEU A 130 -16.00 5.89 -28.93
N SER A 131 -14.88 5.37 -28.44
CA SER A 131 -13.76 6.17 -27.95
C SER A 131 -13.25 7.13 -29.02
N LYS A 132 -13.14 6.67 -30.27
CA LYS A 132 -12.79 7.53 -31.41
C LYS A 132 -13.76 8.70 -31.58
N LYS A 133 -15.08 8.45 -31.52
CA LYS A 133 -16.08 9.51 -31.68
C LYS A 133 -15.98 10.54 -30.57
N ILE A 134 -15.77 10.10 -29.34
CA ILE A 134 -15.58 11.00 -28.20
C ILE A 134 -14.29 11.82 -28.38
N ALA A 135 -13.20 11.19 -28.82
CA ALA A 135 -11.94 11.88 -29.13
C ALA A 135 -12.09 12.93 -30.24
N ASP A 136 -12.85 12.63 -31.29
CA ASP A 136 -13.16 13.55 -32.38
C ASP A 136 -13.98 14.76 -31.89
N ILE A 137 -14.95 14.52 -30.99
CA ILE A 137 -15.77 15.58 -30.37
C ILE A 137 -14.91 16.44 -29.45
N GLU A 138 -14.09 15.82 -28.60
CA GLU A 138 -13.19 16.53 -27.69
C GLU A 138 -12.20 17.40 -28.47
N SER A 139 -11.63 16.86 -29.55
CA SER A 139 -10.79 17.63 -30.46
C SER A 139 -11.54 18.83 -31.04
N ALA A 140 -12.82 18.67 -31.38
CA ALA A 140 -13.65 19.78 -31.85
C ALA A 140 -13.94 20.82 -30.75
N VAL A 141 -14.16 20.40 -29.49
CA VAL A 141 -14.33 21.30 -28.35
C VAL A 141 -13.09 22.16 -28.15
N ILE A 142 -11.91 21.53 -28.14
CA ILE A 142 -10.62 22.20 -27.97
C ILE A 142 -10.33 23.14 -29.14
N ASN A 143 -10.52 22.67 -30.38
CA ASN A 143 -10.23 23.45 -31.58
C ASN A 143 -11.16 24.65 -31.79
N ASN A 144 -12.36 24.64 -31.19
CA ASN A 144 -13.30 25.75 -31.24
C ASN A 144 -13.20 26.69 -30.03
N GLU A 145 -12.19 26.52 -29.17
CA GLU A 145 -11.94 27.35 -27.99
C GLU A 145 -13.14 27.43 -27.01
N LEU A 146 -13.96 26.37 -26.96
CA LEU A 146 -15.00 26.26 -25.95
C LEU A 146 -14.35 26.11 -24.56
N ASN A 147 -15.02 26.63 -23.52
CA ASN A 147 -14.56 26.38 -22.16
C ASN A 147 -14.71 24.89 -21.86
N TYR A 148 -13.58 24.18 -21.71
CA TYR A 148 -13.56 22.73 -21.59
C TYR A 148 -14.39 22.23 -20.41
N GLU A 149 -14.24 22.84 -19.24
CA GLU A 149 -14.91 22.38 -18.02
C GLU A 149 -16.40 22.75 -17.99
N LEU A 150 -16.75 23.96 -18.42
CA LEU A 150 -18.14 24.46 -18.34
C LEU A 150 -19.02 23.99 -19.49
N GLU A 151 -18.48 24.01 -20.71
CA GLU A 151 -19.23 23.78 -21.95
C GLU A 151 -18.82 22.47 -22.62
N GLY A 152 -17.51 22.18 -22.65
CA GLY A 152 -16.94 21.00 -23.30
C GLY A 152 -17.41 19.68 -22.69
N LEU A 153 -17.26 19.53 -21.37
CA LEU A 153 -17.70 18.34 -20.63
C LEU A 153 -19.20 18.10 -20.82
N THR A 154 -20.02 19.14 -20.70
CA THR A 154 -21.48 19.04 -20.92
C THR A 154 -21.82 18.48 -22.29
N VAL A 155 -21.16 18.95 -23.35
CA VAL A 155 -21.37 18.44 -24.72
C VAL A 155 -20.95 16.97 -24.82
N MET A 156 -19.76 16.63 -24.31
CA MET A 156 -19.25 15.25 -24.36
C MET A 156 -20.15 14.27 -23.58
N THR A 157 -20.66 14.67 -22.42
CA THR A 157 -21.61 13.87 -21.62
C THR A 157 -22.90 13.60 -22.40
N GLN A 158 -23.51 14.61 -23.03
CA GLN A 158 -24.73 14.41 -23.82
C GLN A 158 -24.52 13.44 -25.00
N PHE A 159 -23.34 13.48 -25.62
CA PHE A 159 -22.99 12.51 -26.66
C PHE A 159 -22.80 11.11 -26.09
N ALA A 160 -22.11 10.97 -24.96
CA ALA A 160 -21.92 9.70 -24.27
C ALA A 160 -23.28 9.07 -23.88
N ASP A 161 -24.23 9.86 -23.35
CA ASP A 161 -25.56 9.38 -22.95
C ASP A 161 -26.38 8.85 -24.12
N ARG A 162 -26.34 9.57 -25.25
CA ARG A 162 -27.02 9.13 -26.47
C ARG A 162 -26.42 7.83 -27.00
N LEU A 163 -25.09 7.69 -26.92
CA LEU A 163 -24.39 6.49 -27.37
C LEU A 163 -24.64 5.31 -26.44
N ASN A 164 -24.71 5.55 -25.14
CA ASN A 164 -25.08 4.57 -24.13
C ASN A 164 -26.50 4.01 -24.37
N SER A 165 -27.46 4.89 -24.66
CA SER A 165 -28.82 4.49 -25.00
C SER A 165 -28.87 3.55 -26.22
N VAL A 166 -28.06 3.83 -27.24
CA VAL A 166 -27.96 2.97 -28.44
C VAL A 166 -27.29 1.64 -28.09
N LEU A 167 -26.21 1.67 -27.31
CA LEU A 167 -25.50 0.47 -26.88
C LEU A 167 -26.40 -0.45 -26.05
N PHE A 168 -27.16 0.10 -25.10
CA PHE A 168 -28.12 -0.65 -24.30
C PHE A 168 -29.12 -1.41 -25.19
N VAL A 169 -29.69 -0.73 -26.19
CA VAL A 169 -30.58 -1.38 -27.16
C VAL A 169 -29.87 -2.47 -27.97
N ASP A 170 -28.65 -2.22 -28.45
CA ASP A 170 -27.86 -3.21 -29.19
C ASP A 170 -27.51 -4.46 -28.34
N MET A 171 -27.33 -4.29 -27.02
CA MET A 171 -27.20 -5.40 -26.07
C MET A 171 -28.49 -6.20 -25.92
N LEU A 172 -29.65 -5.52 -25.81
CA LEU A 172 -30.95 -6.19 -25.76
C LEU A 172 -31.25 -6.97 -27.06
N ASP A 173 -30.86 -6.42 -28.21
CA ASP A 173 -31.02 -7.00 -29.54
C ASP A 173 -30.06 -8.16 -29.85
N ARG A 174 -29.32 -8.62 -28.83
CA ARG A 174 -28.42 -9.79 -28.89
C ARG A 174 -27.23 -9.62 -29.85
N ARG A 175 -26.86 -8.40 -30.25
CA ARG A 175 -25.71 -8.18 -31.14
C ARG A 175 -24.38 -8.56 -30.49
N PHE A 176 -24.30 -8.42 -29.16
CA PHE A 176 -23.15 -8.79 -28.34
C PHE A 176 -23.26 -10.20 -27.74
N GLN A 177 -24.32 -10.96 -28.06
CA GLN A 177 -24.41 -12.35 -27.65
C GLN A 177 -23.46 -13.19 -28.51
N GLY A 178 -22.66 -14.03 -27.84
CA GLY A 178 -21.90 -15.06 -28.52
C GLY A 178 -22.84 -15.99 -29.28
N SER A 179 -22.51 -16.35 -30.51
CA SER A 179 -22.87 -17.70 -30.96
C SER A 179 -22.17 -18.65 -29.98
N TRP A 180 -22.80 -19.79 -29.63
CA TRP A 180 -22.19 -20.86 -28.81
C TRP A 180 -20.78 -21.30 -29.29
N ASP A 181 -20.34 -20.81 -30.46
CA ASP A 181 -19.04 -20.98 -31.10
C ASP A 181 -17.93 -19.94 -30.78
N SER A 182 -18.11 -18.92 -29.90
CA SER A 182 -16.99 -18.03 -29.51
C SER A 182 -15.99 -18.69 -28.52
N LEU A 183 -15.55 -19.89 -28.86
CA LEU A 183 -14.31 -20.52 -28.42
C LEU A 183 -13.13 -19.72 -28.97
N GLN A 184 -12.53 -18.79 -28.23
CA GLN A 184 -11.40 -18.03 -28.82
C GLN A 184 -10.05 -18.20 -28.10
N VAL A 185 -9.97 -18.17 -26.76
CA VAL A 185 -8.74 -18.52 -26.04
C VAL A 185 -9.06 -19.34 -24.79
N LYS A 186 -8.58 -20.58 -24.74
CA LYS A 186 -8.67 -21.45 -23.55
C LYS A 186 -7.37 -21.37 -22.75
N PRO A 187 -7.40 -21.69 -21.44
CA PRO A 187 -6.17 -21.83 -20.65
C PRO A 187 -5.15 -22.76 -21.33
N ASP A 188 -5.62 -23.83 -21.98
CA ASP A 188 -4.79 -24.79 -22.73
C ASP A 188 -4.09 -24.19 -23.98
N HIS A 189 -4.51 -23.01 -24.44
CA HIS A 189 -3.97 -22.35 -25.63
C HIS A 189 -2.91 -21.28 -25.31
N VAL A 190 -2.57 -21.12 -24.04
CA VAL A 190 -1.76 -20.02 -23.51
C VAL A 190 -0.52 -20.58 -22.85
N ASP A 191 0.64 -20.03 -23.20
CA ASP A 191 1.88 -20.34 -22.51
C ASP A 191 1.92 -19.57 -21.18
N VAL A 192 1.89 -20.30 -20.06
CA VAL A 192 1.83 -19.71 -18.72
C VAL A 192 3.22 -19.25 -18.28
N ASP A 193 3.35 -17.95 -18.04
CA ASP A 193 4.61 -17.28 -17.76
C ASP A 193 4.80 -16.96 -16.29
N LEU A 194 3.70 -16.68 -15.61
CA LEU A 194 3.66 -16.24 -14.23
C LEU A 194 2.54 -16.97 -13.49
N ILE A 195 2.86 -17.47 -12.29
CA ILE A 195 1.89 -18.01 -11.35
C ILE A 195 2.08 -17.31 -10.02
N ALA A 196 1.05 -16.60 -9.58
CA ALA A 196 0.96 -16.03 -8.25
C ALA A 196 -0.04 -16.82 -7.41
N LYS A 197 0.33 -17.16 -6.18
CA LYS A 197 -0.59 -17.77 -5.21
C LYS A 197 -0.85 -16.76 -4.10
N MET A 198 -2.12 -16.43 -3.91
CA MET A 198 -2.58 -15.48 -2.91
C MET A 198 -3.38 -16.22 -1.84
N ILE A 199 -3.26 -15.75 -0.60
CA ILE A 199 -4.11 -16.18 0.51
C ILE A 199 -5.34 -15.28 0.49
N VAL A 200 -6.54 -15.89 0.49
CA VAL A 200 -7.79 -15.14 0.32
C VAL A 200 -8.83 -15.53 1.36
N ALA A 201 -9.69 -14.57 1.68
CA ALA A 201 -10.85 -14.77 2.52
C ALA A 201 -12.08 -14.11 1.89
N ASP A 202 -13.25 -14.65 2.22
CA ASP A 202 -14.51 -14.01 1.88
C ASP A 202 -14.76 -12.84 2.84
N ASP A 203 -14.88 -11.66 2.28
CA ASP A 203 -15.13 -10.43 3.02
C ASP A 203 -16.63 -10.14 3.09
N PHE A 204 -17.19 -10.24 4.30
CA PHE A 204 -18.59 -9.94 4.59
C PHE A 204 -18.79 -8.58 5.28
N THR A 205 -17.76 -7.75 5.35
CA THR A 205 -17.85 -6.41 5.99
C THR A 205 -18.77 -5.47 5.22
N LEU A 206 -18.89 -5.65 3.90
CA LEU A 206 -19.82 -4.96 3.01
C LEU A 206 -20.84 -5.93 2.42
N GLN A 207 -21.97 -5.38 1.94
CA GLN A 207 -22.99 -6.13 1.20
C GLN A 207 -23.22 -5.49 -0.17
N PRO A 208 -22.97 -6.19 -1.28
CA PRO A 208 -22.63 -7.61 -1.39
C PRO A 208 -21.25 -7.97 -0.82
N PRO A 209 -21.06 -9.21 -0.34
CA PRO A 209 -19.75 -9.70 0.09
C PRO A 209 -18.78 -9.81 -1.09
N GLY A 210 -17.49 -9.90 -0.80
CA GLY A 210 -16.42 -9.90 -1.79
C GLY A 210 -15.30 -10.88 -1.46
N MET A 211 -14.27 -10.88 -2.30
CA MET A 211 -13.01 -11.55 -2.02
C MET A 211 -12.01 -10.52 -1.52
N LYS A 212 -11.33 -10.81 -0.41
CA LYS A 212 -10.22 -9.99 0.11
C LYS A 212 -8.92 -10.77 0.04
N ILE A 213 -7.88 -10.13 -0.43
CA ILE A 213 -6.54 -10.71 -0.48
C ILE A 213 -5.81 -10.39 0.82
N LEU A 214 -5.42 -11.44 1.55
CA LEU A 214 -4.70 -11.31 2.83
C LEU A 214 -3.19 -11.17 2.63
N GLY A 215 -2.66 -11.76 1.55
CA GLY A 215 -1.23 -11.67 1.25
C GLY A 215 -0.79 -12.60 0.13
N ARG A 216 0.45 -12.42 -0.32
CA ARG A 216 1.10 -13.24 -1.36
C ARG A 216 1.82 -14.43 -0.72
N LYS A 217 1.42 -15.65 -1.09
CA LYS A 217 2.06 -16.89 -0.61
C LYS A 217 3.30 -17.24 -1.43
N SER A 218 3.23 -17.06 -2.75
CA SER A 218 4.37 -17.30 -3.65
C SER A 218 4.17 -16.61 -4.99
N LEU A 219 5.28 -16.21 -5.61
CA LEU A 219 5.34 -15.73 -6.99
C LEU A 219 6.33 -16.62 -7.75
N GLU A 220 5.90 -17.25 -8.84
CA GLU A 220 6.74 -18.13 -9.66
C GLU A 220 6.70 -17.68 -11.11
N PHE A 221 7.87 -17.34 -11.66
CA PHE A 221 8.05 -17.10 -13.08
C PHE A 221 8.56 -18.36 -13.76
N LYS A 222 7.84 -18.84 -14.77
CA LYS A 222 8.18 -20.06 -15.50
C LYS A 222 8.94 -19.74 -16.77
N LEU A 223 9.91 -20.58 -17.12
CA LEU A 223 10.54 -20.55 -18.43
C LEU A 223 9.93 -21.69 -19.28
N PRO A 224 9.46 -21.42 -20.51
CA PRO A 224 9.05 -22.49 -21.40
C PRO A 224 10.24 -23.36 -21.80
N ASN A 225 9.98 -24.55 -22.35
CA ASN A 225 11.03 -25.45 -22.82
C ASN A 225 11.46 -25.05 -24.24
N GLU A 226 12.26 -24.00 -24.36
CA GLU A 226 12.80 -23.50 -25.64
C GLU A 226 14.33 -23.25 -25.58
N SER A 227 14.93 -22.93 -26.72
CA SER A 227 16.34 -22.51 -26.81
C SER A 227 16.55 -21.13 -26.19
N ASP A 228 17.72 -20.88 -25.59
CA ASP A 228 18.07 -19.63 -24.89
C ASP A 228 17.71 -18.34 -25.65
N ASP A 229 18.01 -18.23 -26.95
CA ASP A 229 17.68 -17.03 -27.74
C ASP A 229 16.18 -16.74 -27.79
N LYS A 230 15.36 -17.79 -27.88
CA LYS A 230 13.90 -17.67 -27.88
C LYS A 230 13.37 -17.37 -26.48
N LEU A 231 13.98 -17.95 -25.45
CA LEU A 231 13.66 -17.65 -24.05
C LEU A 231 13.94 -16.19 -23.71
N ILE A 232 15.08 -15.66 -24.15
CA ILE A 232 15.42 -14.24 -24.00
C ILE A 232 14.38 -13.38 -24.72
N ALA A 233 14.04 -13.69 -25.97
CA ALA A 233 13.03 -12.94 -26.72
C ALA A 233 11.63 -13.00 -26.06
N HIS A 234 11.31 -14.09 -25.38
CA HIS A 234 10.05 -14.30 -24.70
C HIS A 234 9.83 -13.33 -23.51
N PHE A 235 10.89 -12.88 -22.83
CA PHE A 235 10.77 -11.85 -21.77
C PHE A 235 10.17 -10.53 -22.26
N LYS A 236 10.29 -10.19 -23.56
CA LYS A 236 9.69 -8.97 -24.16
C LYS A 236 8.17 -8.92 -24.08
N ARG A 237 7.55 -10.09 -23.88
CA ARG A 237 6.12 -10.32 -23.93
C ARG A 237 5.55 -10.72 -22.58
N ARG A 238 6.30 -10.69 -21.49
CA ARG A 238 5.79 -11.03 -20.15
C ARG A 238 5.18 -9.82 -19.47
N VAL A 239 4.34 -10.09 -18.47
CA VAL A 239 4.00 -9.12 -17.42
C VAL A 239 5.09 -9.22 -16.36
N LEU A 240 5.76 -8.12 -16.08
CA LEU A 240 7.01 -8.04 -15.33
C LEU A 240 6.91 -7.10 -14.12
N THR A 241 6.18 -6.00 -14.20
CA THR A 241 6.19 -4.96 -13.16
C THR A 241 5.41 -5.35 -11.90
N PRO A 242 5.90 -4.99 -10.69
CA PRO A 242 5.17 -5.17 -9.44
C PRO A 242 3.77 -4.57 -9.46
N SER A 243 3.60 -3.34 -9.95
CA SER A 243 2.29 -2.69 -9.97
C SER A 243 1.27 -3.41 -10.87
N ALA A 244 1.69 -3.96 -12.01
CA ALA A 244 0.79 -4.77 -12.83
C ALA A 244 0.43 -6.09 -12.16
N ILE A 245 1.39 -6.75 -11.50
CA ILE A 245 1.12 -7.99 -10.77
C ILE A 245 0.17 -7.71 -9.59
N GLU A 246 0.35 -6.63 -8.82
CA GLU A 246 -0.59 -6.23 -7.76
C GLU A 246 -1.97 -5.91 -8.34
N ALA A 247 -2.05 -5.16 -9.44
CA ALA A 247 -3.32 -4.86 -10.11
C ALA A 247 -4.08 -6.15 -10.47
N LEU A 248 -3.40 -7.13 -11.05
CA LEU A 248 -4.01 -8.40 -11.46
C LEU A 248 -4.29 -9.35 -10.29
N THR A 249 -3.45 -9.37 -9.26
CA THR A 249 -3.55 -10.36 -8.16
C THR A 249 -4.35 -9.88 -6.97
N LYS A 250 -4.56 -8.56 -6.83
CA LYS A 250 -5.26 -7.94 -5.70
C LYS A 250 -6.37 -7.00 -6.13
N VAL A 251 -6.05 -5.95 -6.90
CA VAL A 251 -7.02 -4.89 -7.24
C VAL A 251 -8.19 -5.45 -8.05
N VAL A 252 -7.92 -6.27 -9.07
CA VAL A 252 -8.94 -6.90 -9.91
C VAL A 252 -9.89 -7.81 -9.09
N PRO A 253 -9.42 -8.79 -8.29
CA PRO A 253 -10.30 -9.59 -7.43
C PRO A 253 -11.21 -8.76 -6.52
N GLU A 254 -10.67 -7.72 -5.88
CA GLU A 254 -11.39 -6.89 -4.90
C GLU A 254 -12.38 -5.91 -5.54
N THR A 255 -12.07 -5.38 -6.73
CA THR A 255 -12.89 -4.39 -7.44
C THR A 255 -14.29 -4.91 -7.79
N GLY A 256 -14.45 -6.22 -8.00
CA GLY A 256 -15.76 -6.82 -8.27
C GLY A 256 -16.79 -6.54 -7.17
N GLN A 257 -16.36 -6.49 -5.90
CA GLN A 257 -17.24 -6.16 -4.78
C GLN A 257 -17.67 -4.69 -4.82
N ALA A 258 -16.73 -3.78 -5.07
CA ALA A 258 -17.01 -2.35 -5.14
C ALA A 258 -17.99 -2.00 -6.27
N LEU A 259 -17.79 -2.59 -7.46
CA LEU A 259 -18.71 -2.43 -8.60
C LEU A 259 -20.12 -2.93 -8.27
N LEU A 260 -20.23 -4.13 -7.69
CA LEU A 260 -21.54 -4.67 -7.32
C LEU A 260 -22.20 -3.88 -6.19
N ASN A 261 -21.44 -3.37 -5.24
CA ASN A 261 -21.98 -2.54 -4.15
C ASN A 261 -22.60 -1.26 -4.70
N GLU A 262 -21.89 -0.56 -5.59
CA GLU A 262 -22.40 0.64 -6.24
C GLU A 262 -23.67 0.34 -7.05
N LEU A 263 -23.65 -0.72 -7.86
CA LEU A 263 -24.84 -1.16 -8.60
C LEU A 263 -26.00 -1.53 -7.66
N ASN A 264 -25.74 -2.30 -6.60
CA ASN A 264 -26.76 -2.77 -5.66
C ASN A 264 -27.47 -1.62 -4.96
N TYR A 265 -26.77 -0.52 -4.68
CA TYR A 265 -27.36 0.65 -4.04
C TYR A 265 -28.52 1.23 -4.85
N TYR A 266 -28.46 1.19 -6.18
CA TYR A 266 -29.46 1.78 -7.09
C TYR A 266 -30.28 0.77 -7.91
N ALA A 267 -29.85 -0.49 -7.99
CA ALA A 267 -30.50 -1.53 -8.80
C ALA A 267 -31.76 -2.10 -8.12
N TYR A 268 -32.76 -1.23 -7.92
CA TYR A 268 -34.07 -1.60 -7.41
C TYR A 268 -35.20 -0.77 -8.04
N ALA A 269 -36.44 -1.24 -7.88
CA ALA A 269 -37.63 -0.53 -8.33
C ALA A 269 -38.13 0.43 -7.23
N VAL A 270 -38.23 1.73 -7.55
CA VAL A 270 -38.79 2.77 -6.66
C VAL A 270 -40.17 2.38 -6.16
N GLU A 271 -40.96 1.75 -7.01
CA GLU A 271 -42.31 1.29 -6.70
C GLU A 271 -42.33 0.34 -5.51
N GLU A 272 -41.33 -0.55 -5.39
CA GLU A 272 -41.24 -1.48 -4.28
C GLU A 272 -40.81 -0.78 -2.99
N SER A 273 -39.83 0.13 -3.05
CA SER A 273 -39.37 0.88 -1.87
C SER A 273 -40.46 1.81 -1.33
N GLU A 274 -41.19 2.50 -2.20
CA GLU A 274 -42.31 3.36 -1.82
C GLU A 274 -43.43 2.57 -1.14
N VAL A 275 -43.75 1.37 -1.64
CA VAL A 275 -44.74 0.50 -0.98
C VAL A 275 -44.22 0.03 0.38
N VAL A 276 -42.94 -0.33 0.50
CA VAL A 276 -42.34 -0.66 1.79
C VAL A 276 -42.47 0.49 2.77
N GLU A 277 -42.11 1.71 2.39
CA GLU A 277 -42.25 2.91 3.21
C GLU A 277 -43.71 3.15 3.64
N GLY A 278 -44.66 3.03 2.72
CA GLY A 278 -46.09 3.19 3.03
C GLY A 278 -46.60 2.15 4.03
N VAL A 279 -46.20 0.88 3.86
CA VAL A 279 -46.59 -0.21 4.77
C VAL A 279 -45.93 -0.04 6.15
N VAL A 280 -44.66 0.37 6.22
CA VAL A 280 -43.97 0.63 7.48
C VAL A 280 -44.58 1.82 8.22
N ASN A 281 -44.92 2.91 7.52
CA ASN A 281 -45.62 4.04 8.12
C ASN A 281 -46.99 3.63 8.68
N ALA A 282 -47.76 2.83 7.93
CA ALA A 282 -49.03 2.29 8.41
C ALA A 282 -48.87 1.36 9.63
N LEU A 283 -47.77 0.59 9.71
CA LEU A 283 -47.44 -0.22 10.87
C LEU A 283 -47.16 0.64 12.11
N ARG A 284 -46.35 1.70 11.95
CA ARG A 284 -46.02 2.65 13.03
C ARG A 284 -47.28 3.29 13.61
N ASP A 285 -48.15 3.77 12.73
CA ASP A 285 -49.41 4.40 13.12
C ASP A 285 -50.38 3.39 13.78
N PHE A 286 -50.41 2.15 13.28
CA PHE A 286 -51.22 1.07 13.86
C PHE A 286 -50.74 0.68 15.27
N LEU A 287 -49.43 0.60 15.48
CA LEU A 287 -48.85 0.24 16.77
C LEU A 287 -48.89 1.41 17.76
N GLY A 288 -48.78 2.64 17.28
CA GLY A 288 -48.70 3.86 18.07
C GLY A 288 -47.31 4.07 18.71
N LEU A 289 -46.29 3.44 18.13
CA LEU A 289 -44.92 3.39 18.65
C LEU A 289 -43.95 3.57 17.48
N SER A 290 -42.92 4.39 17.65
CA SER A 290 -41.78 4.48 16.73
C SER A 290 -40.67 3.49 17.07
N GLU A 291 -40.52 3.18 18.36
CA GLU A 291 -39.52 2.25 18.87
C GLU A 291 -40.17 1.13 19.69
N VAL A 292 -39.60 -0.07 19.58
CA VAL A 292 -40.01 -1.25 20.32
C VAL A 292 -38.88 -1.72 21.22
N SER A 293 -39.13 -1.84 22.52
CA SER A 293 -38.20 -2.51 23.43
C SER A 293 -38.21 -4.01 23.18
N LEU A 294 -37.04 -4.63 23.32
CA LEU A 294 -36.87 -6.09 23.26
C LEU A 294 -37.76 -6.85 24.24
N ALA A 295 -38.08 -6.26 25.40
CA ALA A 295 -38.98 -6.86 26.38
C ALA A 295 -40.44 -6.93 25.90
N ASP A 296 -40.83 -6.02 24.99
CA ASP A 296 -42.20 -5.85 24.51
C ASP A 296 -42.49 -6.60 23.19
N ILE A 297 -41.48 -7.18 22.54
CA ILE A 297 -41.66 -7.93 21.28
C ILE A 297 -42.70 -9.06 21.44
N GLY A 298 -42.63 -9.80 22.55
CA GLY A 298 -43.56 -10.90 22.83
C GLY A 298 -45.01 -10.44 22.98
N THR A 299 -45.25 -9.24 23.51
CA THR A 299 -46.59 -8.68 23.71
C THR A 299 -47.13 -8.04 22.43
N LEU A 300 -46.26 -7.56 21.54
CA LEU A 300 -46.62 -6.95 20.26
C LEU A 300 -46.91 -7.96 19.15
N ARG A 301 -46.39 -9.19 19.25
CA ARG A 301 -46.52 -10.23 18.21
C ARG A 301 -47.96 -10.48 17.72
N PRO A 302 -48.99 -10.61 18.60
CA PRO A 302 -50.37 -10.77 18.14
C PRO A 302 -50.90 -9.58 17.33
N ARG A 303 -50.48 -8.35 17.66
CA ARG A 303 -50.84 -7.14 16.91
C ARG A 303 -50.14 -7.10 15.56
N ILE A 304 -48.88 -7.53 15.49
CA ILE A 304 -48.14 -7.65 14.23
C ILE A 304 -48.79 -8.68 13.30
N ASP A 305 -49.18 -9.84 13.83
CA ASP A 305 -49.88 -10.88 13.04
C ASP A 305 -51.24 -10.38 12.50
N GLU A 306 -51.97 -9.61 13.32
CA GLU A 306 -53.20 -8.93 12.89
C GLU A 306 -52.94 -7.92 11.76
N PHE A 307 -51.90 -7.10 11.90
CA PHE A 307 -51.50 -6.14 10.86
C PHE A 307 -51.15 -6.83 9.54
N VAL A 308 -50.32 -7.88 9.57
CA VAL A 308 -49.91 -8.66 8.39
C VAL A 308 -51.12 -9.29 7.70
N LYS A 309 -52.06 -9.84 8.47
CA LYS A 309 -53.30 -10.38 7.92
C LYS A 309 -54.11 -9.29 7.21
N ASN A 310 -54.25 -8.12 7.83
CA ASN A 310 -54.95 -6.98 7.25
C ASN A 310 -54.24 -6.45 6.00
N LEU A 311 -52.90 -6.47 5.95
CA LEU A 311 -52.12 -6.14 4.75
C LEU A 311 -52.47 -7.10 3.61
N GLY A 312 -52.38 -8.41 3.82
CA GLY A 312 -52.72 -9.40 2.79
C GLY A 312 -54.15 -9.26 2.26
N GLU A 313 -55.12 -9.01 3.15
CA GLU A 313 -56.52 -8.78 2.77
C GLU A 313 -56.70 -7.48 1.98
N SER A 314 -56.02 -6.40 2.37
CA SER A 314 -56.09 -5.10 1.67
C SER A 314 -55.50 -5.17 0.26
N VAL A 315 -54.37 -5.87 0.09
CA VAL A 315 -53.73 -6.04 -1.23
C VAL A 315 -54.62 -6.83 -2.20
N ASN A 316 -55.30 -7.87 -1.72
CA ASN A 316 -56.23 -8.65 -2.56
C ASN A 316 -57.44 -7.82 -2.98
N ALA A 317 -58.00 -6.99 -2.10
CA ALA A 317 -59.10 -6.10 -2.44
C ALA A 317 -58.66 -4.98 -3.42
N LEU A 318 -57.47 -4.42 -3.22
CA LEU A 318 -56.91 -3.40 -4.10
C LEU A 318 -56.69 -3.90 -5.52
N GLU A 319 -56.23 -5.14 -5.71
CA GLU A 319 -56.12 -5.74 -7.05
C GLU A 319 -57.46 -5.70 -7.78
N HIS A 320 -58.56 -6.04 -7.10
CA HIS A 320 -59.89 -6.01 -7.69
C HIS A 320 -60.32 -4.59 -8.05
N ILE A 321 -60.15 -3.65 -7.12
CA ILE A 321 -60.49 -2.22 -7.31
C ILE A 321 -59.72 -1.60 -8.49
N VAL A 322 -58.42 -1.88 -8.57
CA VAL A 322 -57.56 -1.40 -9.65
C VAL A 322 -58.00 -2.00 -10.99
N GLU A 323 -58.25 -3.30 -11.08
CA GLU A 323 -58.71 -3.94 -12.32
C GLU A 323 -60.09 -3.44 -12.77
N GLU A 324 -61.02 -3.16 -11.85
CA GLU A 324 -62.30 -2.53 -12.16
C GLU A 324 -62.13 -1.12 -12.71
N HIS A 325 -61.26 -0.31 -12.10
CA HIS A 325 -60.95 1.04 -12.57
C HIS A 325 -60.28 1.04 -13.94
N LEU A 326 -59.28 0.18 -14.16
CA LEU A 326 -58.63 -0.01 -15.46
C LEU A 326 -59.64 -0.42 -16.54
N SER A 327 -60.54 -1.34 -16.20
CA SER A 327 -61.60 -1.83 -17.09
C SER A 327 -62.67 -0.77 -17.39
N SER A 328 -62.84 0.24 -16.52
CA SER A 328 -63.79 1.33 -16.73
C SER A 328 -63.44 2.23 -17.92
N GLY A 329 -62.16 2.28 -18.30
CA GLY A 329 -61.68 3.06 -19.45
C GLY A 329 -61.92 4.57 -19.37
N LYS A 330 -62.22 5.11 -18.18
CA LYS A 330 -62.46 6.54 -17.94
C LYS A 330 -61.28 7.38 -18.42
N LEU A 331 -61.58 8.46 -19.14
CA LEU A 331 -60.62 9.49 -19.56
C LEU A 331 -60.66 10.63 -18.55
N ILE A 332 -59.65 10.73 -17.69
CA ILE A 332 -59.58 11.73 -16.62
C ILE A 332 -58.11 12.10 -16.34
N THR A 333 -57.87 13.15 -15.55
CA THR A 333 -56.51 13.52 -15.13
C THR A 333 -55.96 12.56 -14.07
N ILE A 334 -54.64 12.54 -13.86
CA ILE A 334 -53.97 11.70 -12.85
C ILE A 334 -54.56 11.90 -11.44
N GLU A 335 -54.77 13.16 -11.03
CA GLU A 335 -55.40 13.50 -9.75
C GLU A 335 -56.83 12.93 -9.63
N ASN A 336 -57.57 12.93 -10.75
CA ASN A 336 -58.91 12.35 -10.79
C ASN A 336 -58.91 10.82 -10.84
N HIS A 337 -57.87 10.18 -11.40
CA HIS A 337 -57.68 8.73 -11.26
C HIS A 337 -57.43 8.34 -9.80
N LYS A 338 -56.59 9.10 -9.10
CA LYS A 338 -56.36 8.95 -7.66
C LYS A 338 -57.67 9.08 -6.88
N SER A 339 -58.42 10.16 -7.10
CA SER A 339 -59.70 10.38 -6.39
C SER A 339 -60.73 9.29 -6.67
N ALA A 340 -60.80 8.77 -7.90
CA ALA A 340 -61.66 7.65 -8.26
C ALA A 340 -61.30 6.35 -7.53
N LEU A 341 -60.00 6.02 -7.44
CA LEU A 341 -59.50 4.85 -6.71
C LEU A 341 -59.73 4.97 -5.20
N THR A 342 -59.41 6.12 -4.61
CA THR A 342 -59.67 6.42 -3.19
C THR A 342 -61.17 6.34 -2.85
N SER A 343 -62.03 6.82 -3.76
CA SER A 343 -63.48 6.72 -3.62
C SER A 343 -63.95 5.26 -3.69
N ALA A 344 -63.37 4.46 -4.58
CA ALA A 344 -63.69 3.04 -4.70
C ALA A 344 -63.31 2.25 -3.43
N VAL A 345 -62.14 2.54 -2.84
CA VAL A 345 -61.74 1.97 -1.52
C VAL A 345 -62.74 2.31 -0.43
N SER A 346 -63.21 3.56 -0.39
CA SER A 346 -64.15 4.03 0.64
C SER A 346 -65.51 3.35 0.60
N VAL A 347 -65.90 2.77 -0.55
CA VAL A 347 -67.21 2.11 -0.76
C VAL A 347 -67.09 0.58 -0.79
N HIS A 348 -65.87 0.04 -0.94
CA HIS A 348 -65.63 -1.41 -0.99
C HIS A 348 -65.73 -2.06 0.40
N SER A 349 -66.64 -3.03 0.58
CA SER A 349 -66.99 -3.61 1.88
C SER A 349 -65.80 -4.15 2.68
N ASP A 350 -64.79 -4.67 1.99
CA ASP A 350 -63.67 -5.39 2.62
C ASP A 350 -62.57 -4.47 3.17
N VAL A 351 -62.49 -3.23 2.68
CA VAL A 351 -61.42 -2.26 2.99
C VAL A 351 -61.94 -0.85 3.35
N SER A 352 -63.24 -0.65 3.47
CA SER A 352 -63.83 0.68 3.71
C SER A 352 -63.56 1.28 5.10
N SER A 353 -63.03 0.52 6.07
CA SER A 353 -62.80 1.02 7.43
C SER A 353 -61.58 0.42 8.14
N GLY A 354 -61.12 1.09 9.21
CA GLY A 354 -60.01 0.65 10.05
C GLY A 354 -58.65 0.65 9.34
N ILE A 355 -57.73 -0.18 9.84
CA ILE A 355 -56.36 -0.28 9.30
C ILE A 355 -56.31 -0.72 7.84
N LYS A 356 -57.30 -1.50 7.38
CA LYS A 356 -57.41 -1.91 5.97
C LYS A 356 -57.65 -0.72 5.04
N ASN A 357 -58.45 0.25 5.47
CA ASN A 357 -58.67 1.49 4.73
C ASN A 357 -57.35 2.28 4.65
N THR A 358 -56.69 2.50 5.80
CA THR A 358 -55.40 3.19 5.86
C THR A 358 -54.36 2.56 4.93
N LEU A 359 -54.20 1.23 5.00
CA LEU A 359 -53.29 0.49 4.12
C LEU A 359 -53.66 0.65 2.65
N ALA A 360 -54.95 0.54 2.32
CA ALA A 360 -55.41 0.67 0.95
C ALA A 360 -55.15 2.08 0.38
N LEU A 361 -55.36 3.13 1.18
CA LEU A 361 -55.10 4.51 0.79
C LEU A 361 -53.60 4.80 0.64
N GLU A 362 -52.75 4.35 1.57
CA GLU A 362 -51.30 4.49 1.45
C GLU A 362 -50.78 3.80 0.19
N ILE A 363 -51.20 2.57 -0.08
CA ILE A 363 -50.77 1.85 -1.29
C ILE A 363 -51.25 2.57 -2.56
N ILE A 364 -52.47 3.10 -2.59
CA ILE A 364 -52.96 3.92 -3.73
C ILE A 364 -52.10 5.16 -3.91
N GLU A 365 -51.73 5.84 -2.83
CA GLU A 365 -50.83 7.01 -2.89
C GLU A 365 -49.53 6.65 -3.63
N ARG A 366 -48.90 5.54 -3.24
CA ARG A 366 -47.64 5.06 -3.84
C ARG A 366 -47.82 4.62 -5.29
N ILE A 367 -48.90 3.94 -5.62
CA ILE A 367 -49.25 3.61 -7.03
C ILE A 367 -49.36 4.89 -7.86
N MET A 368 -50.01 5.93 -7.32
CA MET A 368 -50.22 7.18 -8.03
C MET A 368 -48.95 8.04 -8.15
N ASN A 369 -47.99 7.91 -7.23
CA ASN A 369 -46.66 8.50 -7.38
C ASN A 369 -45.93 7.91 -8.60
N SER A 370 -45.97 6.59 -8.77
CA SER A 370 -45.39 5.91 -9.95
C SER A 370 -46.03 6.38 -11.26
N VAL A 371 -47.36 6.49 -11.30
CA VAL A 371 -48.09 7.04 -12.45
C VAL A 371 -47.69 8.49 -12.73
N SER A 372 -47.52 9.31 -11.69
CA SER A 372 -47.14 10.72 -11.84
C SER A 372 -45.71 10.89 -12.38
N ARG A 373 -44.80 9.95 -12.09
CA ARG A 373 -43.43 9.92 -12.64
C ARG A 373 -43.42 9.61 -14.13
N GLU A 374 -44.19 8.63 -14.56
CA GLU A 374 -44.21 8.19 -15.97
C GLU A 374 -44.95 9.20 -16.87
N PHE A 375 -45.98 9.86 -16.33
CA PHE A 375 -46.83 10.79 -17.08
C PHE A 375 -46.70 12.23 -16.53
N ALA A 376 -45.64 12.92 -16.94
CA ALA A 376 -45.33 14.29 -16.47
C ALA A 376 -46.29 15.40 -16.96
N VAL A 377 -47.22 15.09 -17.87
CA VAL A 377 -48.12 16.07 -18.49
C VAL A 377 -49.50 16.04 -17.81
N SER A 378 -50.07 17.21 -17.53
CA SER A 378 -51.45 17.39 -17.01
C SER A 378 -52.55 17.06 -18.03
N SER A 379 -52.29 16.10 -18.92
CA SER A 379 -53.25 15.60 -19.90
C SER A 379 -54.22 14.61 -19.28
N GLU A 380 -55.41 14.52 -19.86
CA GLU A 380 -56.32 13.42 -19.57
C GLU A 380 -55.75 12.12 -20.16
N ILE A 381 -55.76 11.07 -19.34
CA ILE A 381 -55.25 9.74 -19.70
C ILE A 381 -56.41 8.76 -19.55
N ARG A 382 -56.49 7.75 -20.41
CA ARG A 382 -57.51 6.70 -20.24
C ARG A 382 -57.04 5.72 -19.18
N ALA A 383 -57.95 5.28 -18.32
CA ALA A 383 -57.62 4.32 -17.26
C ALA A 383 -56.92 3.06 -17.80
N TRP A 384 -57.31 2.54 -18.97
CA TRP A 384 -56.66 1.36 -19.56
C TRP A 384 -55.22 1.61 -20.07
N GLU A 385 -54.83 2.86 -20.33
CA GLU A 385 -53.46 3.22 -20.70
C GLU A 385 -52.51 3.10 -19.50
N LEU A 386 -53.03 3.19 -18.27
CA LEU A 386 -52.29 3.02 -17.01
C LEU A 386 -52.10 1.54 -16.60
N LYS A 387 -52.58 0.60 -17.43
CA LYS A 387 -52.63 -0.83 -17.12
C LYS A 387 -51.25 -1.43 -16.83
N GLY A 388 -50.20 -0.96 -17.51
CA GLY A 388 -48.83 -1.40 -17.24
C GLY A 388 -48.39 -1.02 -15.84
N THR A 389 -48.28 0.29 -15.59
CA THR A 389 -47.82 0.90 -14.34
C THR A 389 -48.61 0.39 -13.12
N MET A 390 -49.94 0.41 -13.19
CA MET A 390 -50.78 -0.01 -12.06
C MET A 390 -50.67 -1.50 -11.75
N ARG A 391 -50.52 -2.37 -12.76
CA ARG A 391 -50.34 -3.81 -12.54
C ARG A 391 -48.96 -4.14 -11.99
N TYR A 392 -47.91 -3.44 -12.45
CA TYR A 392 -46.57 -3.58 -11.88
C TYR A 392 -46.54 -3.16 -10.42
N ALA A 393 -47.13 -2.00 -10.08
CA ALA A 393 -47.19 -1.52 -8.71
C ALA A 393 -47.95 -2.50 -7.79
N ILE A 394 -49.10 -3.04 -8.23
CA ILE A 394 -49.84 -4.08 -7.48
C ILE A 394 -49.02 -5.37 -7.33
N ALA A 395 -48.24 -5.77 -8.34
CA ALA A 395 -47.36 -6.93 -8.25
C ALA A 395 -46.27 -6.73 -7.17
N TYR A 396 -45.66 -5.54 -7.09
CA TYR A 396 -44.75 -5.19 -6.01
C TYR A 396 -45.45 -5.20 -4.66
N THR A 397 -46.66 -4.64 -4.54
CA THR A 397 -47.42 -4.68 -3.28
C THR A 397 -47.71 -6.11 -2.81
N LYS A 398 -48.03 -7.02 -3.74
CA LYS A 398 -48.16 -8.45 -3.43
C LYS A 398 -46.86 -9.05 -2.95
N ARG A 399 -45.73 -8.75 -3.60
CA ARG A 399 -44.41 -9.21 -3.18
C ARG A 399 -44.08 -8.73 -1.76
N VAL A 400 -44.24 -7.43 -1.48
CA VAL A 400 -44.06 -6.85 -0.13
C VAL A 400 -44.91 -7.61 0.89
N SER A 401 -46.20 -7.82 0.62
CA SER A 401 -47.10 -8.52 1.55
C SER A 401 -46.67 -9.96 1.87
N GLN A 402 -45.95 -10.63 0.97
CA GLN A 402 -45.48 -12.00 1.17
C GLN A 402 -44.27 -12.09 2.09
N TYR A 403 -43.30 -11.17 1.95
CA TYR A 403 -42.09 -11.22 2.76
C TYR A 403 -42.19 -10.41 4.06
N PHE A 404 -43.06 -9.39 4.14
CA PHE A 404 -43.07 -8.40 5.21
C PHE A 404 -43.05 -9.00 6.62
N SER A 405 -43.95 -9.96 6.89
CA SER A 405 -44.06 -10.59 8.22
C SER A 405 -42.80 -11.35 8.62
N LYS A 406 -42.24 -12.11 7.68
CA LYS A 406 -41.06 -12.92 7.92
C LYS A 406 -39.84 -12.02 8.16
N GLU A 407 -39.69 -10.99 7.34
CA GLU A 407 -38.57 -10.05 7.44
C GLU A 407 -38.69 -9.13 8.66
N LEU A 408 -39.89 -8.73 9.08
CA LEU A 408 -40.09 -8.01 10.34
C LEU A 408 -39.62 -8.83 11.54
N ASN A 409 -39.96 -10.12 11.58
CA ASN A 409 -39.48 -11.00 12.65
C ASN A 409 -37.96 -11.15 12.63
N HIS A 410 -37.35 -11.35 11.46
CA HIS A 410 -35.90 -11.43 11.33
C HIS A 410 -35.20 -10.13 11.68
N TYR A 411 -35.76 -8.99 11.29
CA TYR A 411 -35.27 -7.66 11.63
C TYR A 411 -35.19 -7.49 13.14
N LEU A 412 -36.30 -7.78 13.84
CA LEU A 412 -36.38 -7.65 15.30
C LEU A 412 -35.30 -8.52 15.99
N VAL A 413 -35.11 -9.75 15.53
CA VAL A 413 -34.08 -10.67 16.07
C VAL A 413 -32.66 -10.18 15.74
N THR A 414 -32.41 -9.78 14.50
CA THR A 414 -31.08 -9.41 14.00
C THR A 414 -30.62 -8.08 14.58
N ASN A 415 -31.48 -7.05 14.53
CA ASN A 415 -31.16 -5.71 15.01
C ASN A 415 -31.00 -5.70 16.54
N ALA A 416 -31.79 -6.51 17.26
CA ALA A 416 -31.61 -6.73 18.69
C ALA A 416 -30.23 -7.30 19.03
N ALA A 417 -29.84 -8.39 18.38
CA ALA A 417 -28.53 -8.99 18.57
C ALA A 417 -27.42 -8.00 18.21
N ARG A 418 -27.56 -7.28 17.09
CA ARG A 418 -26.59 -6.29 16.62
C ARG A 418 -26.41 -5.16 17.63
N LYS A 419 -27.49 -4.44 17.98
CA LYS A 419 -27.44 -3.34 18.97
C LYS A 419 -26.91 -3.80 20.33
N ALA A 420 -27.22 -5.01 20.77
CA ALA A 420 -26.69 -5.57 22.01
C ALA A 420 -25.17 -5.73 21.98
N PHE A 421 -24.61 -6.32 20.92
CA PHE A 421 -23.15 -6.44 20.80
C PHE A 421 -22.46 -5.08 20.66
N PHE A 422 -22.99 -4.17 19.83
CA PHE A 422 -22.39 -2.85 19.63
C PHE A 422 -22.43 -1.98 20.89
N THR A 423 -23.48 -2.13 21.72
CA THR A 423 -23.54 -1.46 23.02
C THR A 423 -22.45 -2.02 23.95
N ALA A 424 -22.36 -3.35 24.09
CA ALA A 424 -21.32 -3.98 24.91
C ALA A 424 -19.89 -3.63 24.44
N LEU A 425 -19.68 -3.53 23.12
CA LEU A 425 -18.41 -3.14 22.53
C LEU A 425 -18.08 -1.67 22.81
N ARG A 426 -19.06 -0.77 22.72
CA ARG A 426 -18.88 0.65 23.08
C ARG A 426 -18.56 0.82 24.56
N ASP A 427 -19.25 0.09 25.43
CA ASP A 427 -19.01 0.14 26.87
C ASP A 427 -17.60 -0.38 27.19
N PHE A 428 -17.12 -1.41 26.48
CA PHE A 428 -15.73 -1.84 26.56
C PHE A 428 -14.72 -0.76 26.14
N LYS A 429 -14.98 -0.01 25.06
CA LYS A 429 -14.14 1.13 24.66
C LYS A 429 -14.09 2.20 25.75
N GLN A 430 -15.23 2.53 26.35
CA GLN A 430 -15.30 3.51 27.43
C GLN A 430 -14.60 3.03 28.71
N GLU A 431 -14.72 1.75 29.07
CA GLU A 431 -14.03 1.16 30.22
C GLU A 431 -12.51 1.16 30.03
N THR A 432 -12.05 0.87 28.81
CA THR A 432 -10.60 0.74 28.53
C THR A 432 -9.93 2.10 28.40
N LEU A 433 -10.55 3.07 27.71
CA LEU A 433 -9.97 4.40 27.47
C LEU A 433 -10.06 5.38 28.66
N GLN A 434 -10.57 4.94 29.82
CA GLN A 434 -10.63 5.78 31.03
C GLN A 434 -9.26 5.96 31.71
N ASP A 435 -8.29 5.10 31.39
CA ASP A 435 -6.92 5.20 31.89
C ASP A 435 -6.03 6.00 30.90
N ASP A 436 -4.98 6.65 31.42
CA ASP A 436 -3.99 7.38 30.59
C ASP A 436 -3.16 6.38 29.78
N ILE A 437 -3.68 5.98 28.62
CA ILE A 437 -3.10 4.97 27.74
C ILE A 437 -2.05 5.61 26.84
N GLY A 438 -0.86 5.03 26.78
CA GLY A 438 0.22 5.48 25.88
C GLY A 438 -0.16 5.35 24.40
N SER A 439 0.45 6.15 23.52
CA SER A 439 0.14 6.21 22.07
C SER A 439 0.20 4.85 21.36
N THR A 440 1.17 4.00 21.72
CA THR A 440 1.32 2.64 21.18
C THR A 440 0.13 1.75 21.53
N ASP A 441 -0.32 1.80 22.78
CA ASP A 441 -1.43 0.98 23.27
C ASP A 441 -2.76 1.47 22.73
N LEU A 442 -2.92 2.79 22.56
CA LEU A 442 -4.11 3.39 21.94
C LEU A 442 -4.24 2.96 20.47
N THR A 443 -3.15 3.05 19.71
CA THR A 443 -3.12 2.65 18.30
C THR A 443 -3.45 1.16 18.15
N LEU A 444 -2.81 0.29 18.95
CA LEU A 444 -3.15 -1.13 18.99
C LEU A 444 -4.62 -1.34 19.36
N PHE A 445 -5.10 -0.69 20.42
CA PHE A 445 -6.49 -0.82 20.84
C PHE A 445 -7.46 -0.45 19.72
N ASP A 446 -7.25 0.67 19.04
CA ASP A 446 -8.13 1.11 17.96
C ASP A 446 -8.10 0.16 16.75
N LEU A 447 -6.93 -0.39 16.37
CA LEU A 447 -6.82 -1.41 15.33
C LEU A 447 -7.58 -2.70 15.69
N PHE A 448 -7.37 -3.21 16.91
CA PHE A 448 -8.08 -4.39 17.41
C PHE A 448 -9.59 -4.14 17.53
N TYR A 449 -9.98 -2.96 18.02
CA TYR A 449 -11.37 -2.57 18.14
C TYR A 449 -12.05 -2.50 16.77
N ALA A 450 -11.39 -1.88 15.79
CA ALA A 450 -11.87 -1.80 14.41
C ALA A 450 -12.01 -3.20 13.79
N GLU A 451 -11.03 -4.09 14.00
CA GLU A 451 -11.08 -5.46 13.51
C GLU A 451 -12.22 -6.26 14.16
N VAL A 452 -12.40 -6.18 15.48
CA VAL A 452 -13.53 -6.84 16.16
C VAL A 452 -14.87 -6.30 15.67
N GLN A 453 -14.97 -4.99 15.42
CA GLN A 453 -16.15 -4.37 14.84
C GLN A 453 -16.43 -4.88 13.43
N ALA A 454 -15.39 -4.99 12.59
CA ALA A 454 -15.47 -5.52 11.23
C ALA A 454 -15.90 -6.99 11.24
N GLN A 455 -15.30 -7.83 12.09
CA GLN A 455 -15.63 -9.25 12.24
C GLN A 455 -17.06 -9.46 12.77
N LEU A 456 -17.51 -8.62 13.70
CA LEU A 456 -18.90 -8.65 14.18
C LEU A 456 -19.87 -8.36 13.03
N ASN A 457 -19.62 -7.31 12.26
CA ASN A 457 -20.42 -6.99 11.08
C ASN A 457 -20.38 -8.12 10.04
N ALA A 458 -19.20 -8.65 9.75
CA ALA A 458 -19.00 -9.77 8.83
C ALA A 458 -19.77 -11.02 9.27
N ALA A 459 -19.78 -11.34 10.56
CA ALA A 459 -20.54 -12.48 11.09
C ALA A 459 -22.05 -12.32 10.88
N PHE A 460 -22.61 -11.14 11.17
CA PHE A 460 -24.03 -10.85 10.90
C PHE A 460 -24.34 -10.88 9.40
N SER A 461 -23.53 -10.24 8.58
CA SER A 461 -23.68 -10.20 7.13
C SER A 461 -23.60 -11.60 6.51
N LYS A 462 -22.70 -12.45 7.01
CA LYS A 462 -22.56 -13.85 6.58
C LYS A 462 -23.81 -14.67 6.89
N GLU A 463 -24.38 -14.54 8.10
CA GLU A 463 -25.65 -15.19 8.44
C GLU A 463 -26.81 -14.72 7.55
N ALA A 464 -26.87 -13.42 7.28
CA ALA A 464 -27.87 -12.85 6.38
C ALA A 464 -27.71 -13.37 4.94
N PHE A 465 -26.48 -13.46 4.44
CA PHE A 465 -26.16 -14.01 3.12
C PHE A 465 -26.48 -15.51 3.00
N GLU A 466 -26.18 -16.28 4.06
CA GLU A 466 -26.52 -17.71 4.16
C GLU A 466 -28.04 -17.96 4.24
N GLY A 467 -28.83 -16.92 4.55
CA GLY A 467 -30.28 -17.00 4.67
C GLY A 467 -30.75 -17.75 5.93
N SER A 468 -29.87 -17.89 6.91
CA SER A 468 -30.12 -18.55 8.19
C SER A 468 -31.23 -17.81 8.96
N GLN A 469 -32.13 -18.57 9.59
CA GLN A 469 -33.25 -18.03 10.35
C GLN A 469 -33.16 -18.49 11.79
N TYR A 470 -33.44 -17.56 12.70
CA TYR A 470 -33.30 -17.76 14.13
C TYR A 470 -34.61 -17.39 14.81
N ASP A 471 -35.07 -18.24 15.73
CA ASP A 471 -36.30 -18.03 16.47
C ASP A 471 -36.13 -16.98 17.60
N ASP A 472 -34.90 -16.79 18.08
CA ASP A 472 -34.55 -15.91 19.19
C ASP A 472 -33.18 -15.24 18.95
N PHE A 473 -33.05 -13.97 19.36
CA PHE A 473 -31.82 -13.20 19.26
C PHE A 473 -30.67 -13.84 20.05
N LYS A 474 -30.95 -14.53 21.16
CA LYS A 474 -29.93 -15.24 21.95
C LYS A 474 -29.26 -16.37 21.16
N GLN A 475 -30.02 -17.04 20.30
CA GLN A 475 -29.47 -18.09 19.43
C GLN A 475 -28.54 -17.48 18.40
N LEU A 476 -28.97 -16.41 17.72
CA LEU A 476 -28.16 -15.67 16.76
C LEU A 476 -26.88 -15.13 17.42
N MET A 477 -26.98 -14.54 18.62
CA MET A 477 -25.79 -14.10 19.38
C MET A 477 -24.85 -15.27 19.68
N GLY A 478 -25.37 -16.45 20.06
CA GLY A 478 -24.53 -17.63 20.29
C GLY A 478 -23.85 -18.16 19.02
N VAL A 479 -24.46 -17.98 17.84
CA VAL A 479 -23.80 -18.30 16.57
C VAL A 479 -22.74 -17.26 16.23
N VAL A 480 -23.08 -15.97 16.30
CA VAL A 480 -22.18 -14.85 16.00
C VAL A 480 -20.96 -14.87 16.91
N THR A 481 -21.12 -15.08 18.23
CA THR A 481 -20.00 -15.20 19.17
C THR A 481 -19.08 -16.37 18.81
N ARG A 482 -19.63 -17.53 18.40
CA ARG A 482 -18.80 -18.67 17.95
C ARG A 482 -18.03 -18.34 16.68
N LYS A 483 -18.69 -17.75 15.68
CA LYS A 483 -18.04 -17.28 14.44
C LYS A 483 -16.95 -16.26 14.75
N LEU A 484 -17.21 -15.32 15.65
CA LEU A 484 -16.24 -14.29 16.05
C LEU A 484 -15.04 -14.92 16.77
N ILE A 485 -15.24 -15.89 17.67
CA ILE A 485 -14.15 -16.64 18.31
C ILE A 485 -13.32 -17.43 17.28
N GLU A 486 -13.99 -18.06 16.31
CA GLU A 486 -13.31 -18.80 15.24
C GLU A 486 -12.49 -17.87 14.35
N SER A 487 -13.07 -16.75 13.89
CA SER A 487 -12.37 -15.73 13.10
C SER A 487 -11.19 -15.14 13.89
N PHE A 488 -11.39 -14.75 15.14
CA PHE A 488 -10.35 -14.14 15.97
C PHE A 488 -9.15 -15.06 16.18
N LYS A 489 -9.36 -16.38 16.29
CA LYS A 489 -8.27 -17.37 16.38
C LYS A 489 -7.43 -17.49 15.10
N THR A 490 -7.97 -17.07 13.97
CA THR A 490 -7.31 -17.18 12.66
C THR A 490 -6.64 -15.90 12.22
N ILE A 491 -6.93 -14.78 12.89
CA ILE A 491 -6.31 -13.49 12.59
C ILE A 491 -4.91 -13.48 13.19
N ASP A 492 -3.92 -13.29 12.32
CA ASP A 492 -2.59 -12.88 12.74
C ASP A 492 -2.63 -11.37 12.92
N VAL A 493 -2.62 -10.93 14.18
CA VAL A 493 -2.75 -9.53 14.56
C VAL A 493 -1.60 -8.69 13.99
N TRP A 494 -0.43 -9.28 13.80
CA TRP A 494 0.71 -8.59 13.19
C TRP A 494 0.39 -8.09 11.78
N ASN A 495 -0.51 -8.76 11.05
CA ASN A 495 -0.95 -8.33 9.72
C ASN A 495 -1.89 -7.11 9.75
N LEU A 496 -2.43 -6.74 10.92
CA LEU A 496 -3.19 -5.50 11.08
C LEU A 496 -2.28 -4.27 11.22
N ILE A 497 -1.01 -4.49 11.55
CA ILE A 497 -0.02 -3.43 11.73
C ILE A 497 0.69 -3.22 10.40
N GLY A 498 0.33 -2.13 9.72
CA GLY A 498 1.02 -1.70 8.50
C GLY A 498 2.27 -0.86 8.79
N PHE A 499 3.06 -0.63 7.74
CA PHE A 499 4.18 0.31 7.73
C PHE A 499 3.79 1.69 8.27
N GLU A 500 2.65 2.22 7.83
CA GLU A 500 2.17 3.55 8.22
C GLU A 500 1.88 3.66 9.72
N ASN A 501 1.35 2.60 10.34
CA ASN A 501 1.05 2.56 11.77
C ASN A 501 2.34 2.68 12.60
N VAL A 502 3.42 2.01 12.17
CA VAL A 502 4.72 2.09 12.84
C VAL A 502 5.32 3.49 12.69
N ALA A 503 5.21 4.08 11.51
CA ALA A 503 5.64 5.46 11.27
C ALA A 503 4.86 6.45 12.16
N GLU A 504 3.54 6.33 12.27
CA GLU A 504 2.72 7.19 13.12
C GLU A 504 3.07 7.06 14.60
N ILE A 505 3.28 5.84 15.10
CA ILE A 505 3.73 5.61 16.48
C ILE A 505 5.09 6.29 16.73
N ALA A 506 6.02 6.18 15.76
CA ALA A 506 7.31 6.84 15.85
C ALA A 506 7.19 8.37 15.84
N ARG A 507 6.32 8.94 14.99
CA ARG A 507 6.03 10.39 14.97
C ARG A 507 5.53 10.88 16.31
N ASN A 508 4.54 10.19 16.88
CA ASN A 508 3.94 10.56 18.15
C ASN A 508 4.97 10.52 19.29
N GLU A 509 5.87 9.53 19.28
CA GLU A 509 6.95 9.45 20.27
C GLU A 509 7.99 10.56 20.09
N ILE A 510 8.43 10.84 18.85
CA ILE A 510 9.34 11.95 18.56
C ILE A 510 8.71 13.27 19.03
N ALA A 511 7.42 13.47 18.76
CA ALA A 511 6.71 14.66 19.18
C ALA A 511 6.68 14.80 20.71
N LEU A 512 6.40 13.71 21.42
CA LEU A 512 6.34 13.70 22.89
C LEU A 512 7.72 13.92 23.55
N GLN A 513 8.77 13.31 23.01
CA GLN A 513 10.13 13.44 23.57
C GLN A 513 10.79 14.79 23.26
N TYR A 514 10.48 15.38 22.11
CA TYR A 514 11.16 16.57 21.59
C TYR A 514 10.29 17.82 21.48
N SER A 515 9.09 17.82 22.06
CA SER A 515 8.25 19.02 22.19
C SER A 515 8.92 20.10 23.05
N ILE A 516 8.77 21.36 22.66
CA ILE A 516 9.18 22.50 23.46
C ILE A 516 8.11 22.76 24.53
N ALA A 517 8.51 22.91 25.79
CA ALA A 517 7.56 23.19 26.87
C ALA A 517 6.72 24.45 26.54
N GLU A 518 5.39 24.32 26.64
CA GLU A 518 4.39 25.38 26.35
C GLU A 518 4.21 25.73 24.85
N SER A 519 4.73 24.92 23.92
CA SER A 519 4.51 25.06 22.47
C SER A 519 4.28 23.69 21.82
N GLU A 520 3.50 23.63 20.74
CA GLU A 520 3.41 22.43 19.88
C GLU A 520 4.63 22.28 18.95
N GLU A 521 5.58 23.22 18.98
CA GLU A 521 6.79 23.17 18.15
C GLU A 521 7.85 22.18 18.67
N LEU A 522 8.53 21.51 17.74
CA LEU A 522 9.62 20.57 18.02
C LEU A 522 10.98 21.27 18.13
N THR A 523 11.88 20.72 18.94
CA THR A 523 13.31 21.08 18.92
C THR A 523 13.95 20.76 17.55
N ASP A 524 15.06 21.42 17.20
CA ASP A 524 15.78 21.16 15.93
C ASP A 524 16.22 19.70 15.77
N HIS A 525 16.52 19.03 16.89
CA HIS A 525 16.82 17.59 16.93
C HIS A 525 15.58 16.75 16.57
N GLY A 526 14.42 17.06 17.16
CA GLY A 526 13.14 16.43 16.83
C GLY A 526 12.70 16.66 15.38
N LYS A 527 12.89 17.89 14.84
CA LYS A 527 12.62 18.20 13.43
C LYS A 527 13.48 17.36 12.48
N SER A 528 14.74 17.13 12.83
CA SER A 528 15.66 16.32 12.03
C SER A 528 15.25 14.84 12.01
N LEU A 529 14.84 14.29 13.15
CA LEU A 529 14.31 12.91 13.23
C LEU A 529 12.99 12.76 12.46
N MET A 530 12.09 13.74 12.56
CA MET A 530 10.82 13.73 11.83
C MET A 530 11.05 13.77 10.32
N THR A 531 11.95 14.64 9.86
CA THR A 531 12.33 14.73 8.44
C THR A 531 12.90 13.41 7.93
N LEU A 532 13.74 12.74 8.73
CA LEU A 532 14.36 11.46 8.36
C LEU A 532 13.31 10.34 8.28
N LEU A 533 12.34 10.32 9.18
CA LEU A 533 11.22 9.39 9.14
C LEU A 533 10.33 9.61 7.90
N ASP A 534 10.05 10.86 7.54
CA ASP A 534 9.25 11.20 6.35
C ASP A 534 10.00 10.82 5.05
N VAL A 535 11.32 11.01 4.99
CA VAL A 535 12.15 10.54 3.86
C VAL A 535 12.05 9.01 3.71
N PHE A 536 12.10 8.26 4.82
CA PHE A 536 11.93 6.81 4.76
C PHE A 536 10.53 6.37 4.32
N GLN A 537 9.49 7.09 4.74
CA GLN A 537 8.14 6.80 4.25
C GLN A 537 8.04 7.00 2.74
N ASN A 538 8.52 8.14 2.22
CA ASN A 538 8.51 8.42 0.78
C ASN A 538 9.35 7.41 -0.01
N LEU A 539 10.48 6.96 0.55
CA LEU A 539 11.32 5.93 -0.08
C LEU A 539 10.53 4.64 -0.30
N VAL A 540 9.77 4.19 0.69
CA VAL A 540 9.01 2.92 0.64
C VAL A 540 7.72 3.06 -0.17
N SER A 541 6.97 4.16 -0.01
CA SER A 541 5.67 4.32 -0.68
C SER A 541 5.80 4.67 -2.16
N ASP A 542 6.81 5.46 -2.53
CA ASP A 542 6.86 6.11 -3.85
C ASP A 542 8.11 5.72 -4.64
N VAL A 543 9.30 5.83 -4.03
CA VAL A 543 10.57 5.67 -4.76
C VAL A 543 10.84 4.21 -5.13
N ILE A 544 10.75 3.28 -4.18
CA ILE A 544 11.02 1.85 -4.40
C ILE A 544 10.09 1.24 -5.46
N PRO A 545 8.75 1.46 -5.40
CA PRO A 545 7.85 1.01 -6.47
C PRO A 545 8.22 1.61 -7.84
N ASP A 546 8.52 2.91 -7.92
CA ASP A 546 8.89 3.56 -9.19
C ASP A 546 10.23 3.08 -9.74
N VAL A 547 11.23 2.77 -8.89
CA VAL A 547 12.48 2.11 -9.30
C VAL A 547 12.18 0.74 -9.90
N ALA A 548 11.39 -0.08 -9.20
CA ALA A 548 11.06 -1.44 -9.64
C ALA A 548 10.30 -1.45 -10.97
N ASP A 549 9.28 -0.61 -11.09
CA ASP A 549 8.49 -0.45 -12.32
C ASP A 549 9.35 0.08 -13.47
N THR A 550 10.28 1.01 -13.21
CA THR A 550 11.19 1.52 -14.25
C THR A 550 12.14 0.43 -14.75
N LEU A 551 12.79 -0.30 -13.84
CA LEU A 551 13.78 -1.34 -14.16
C LEU A 551 13.14 -2.54 -14.88
N LEU A 552 11.89 -2.86 -14.57
CA LEU A 552 11.14 -3.96 -15.19
C LEU A 552 10.21 -3.51 -16.32
N SER A 553 10.20 -2.21 -16.65
CA SER A 553 9.33 -1.66 -17.69
C SER A 553 9.56 -2.35 -19.04
N LYS A 554 8.49 -2.72 -19.74
CA LYS A 554 8.58 -3.34 -21.07
C LYS A 554 9.48 -2.57 -22.06
N PRO A 555 9.40 -1.23 -22.17
CA PRO A 555 10.27 -0.49 -23.09
C PRO A 555 11.76 -0.64 -22.78
N LEU A 556 12.13 -0.70 -21.50
CA LEU A 556 13.51 -0.90 -21.09
C LEU A 556 13.95 -2.34 -21.34
N VAL A 557 13.17 -3.32 -20.87
CA VAL A 557 13.48 -4.75 -21.04
C VAL A 557 13.61 -5.12 -22.52
N ARG A 558 12.73 -4.62 -23.40
CA ARG A 558 12.85 -4.83 -24.86
C ARG A 558 14.18 -4.31 -25.41
N ARG A 559 14.59 -3.10 -25.01
CA ARG A 559 15.84 -2.45 -25.42
C ARG A 559 17.07 -3.23 -24.95
N ILE A 560 17.07 -3.65 -23.69
CA ILE A 560 18.15 -4.46 -23.11
C ILE A 560 18.29 -5.77 -23.88
N ILE A 561 17.17 -6.47 -24.09
CA ILE A 561 17.16 -7.75 -24.82
C ILE A 561 17.64 -7.57 -26.26
N ASP A 562 17.19 -6.53 -26.96
CA ASP A 562 17.62 -6.26 -28.34
C ASP A 562 19.14 -6.08 -28.44
N LYS A 563 19.76 -5.37 -27.49
CA LYS A 563 21.21 -5.21 -27.43
C LYS A 563 21.94 -6.47 -27.00
N MET A 564 21.41 -7.22 -26.03
CA MET A 564 22.00 -8.51 -25.63
C MET A 564 22.06 -9.49 -26.81
N LEU A 565 21.01 -9.54 -27.65
CA LEU A 565 20.96 -10.43 -28.81
C LEU A 565 21.80 -9.93 -29.99
N SER A 566 21.84 -8.62 -30.24
CA SER A 566 22.51 -8.05 -31.43
C SER A 566 23.97 -7.65 -31.19
N GLU A 567 24.28 -7.10 -30.01
CA GLU A 567 25.58 -6.53 -29.63
C GLU A 567 26.34 -7.38 -28.59
N GLN A 568 25.72 -8.44 -28.04
CA GLN A 568 26.28 -9.31 -26.99
C GLN A 568 26.70 -8.54 -25.73
N THR A 569 25.97 -7.48 -25.38
CA THR A 569 26.22 -6.69 -24.18
C THR A 569 25.80 -7.42 -22.90
N ASN A 570 26.42 -7.06 -21.78
CA ASN A 570 26.08 -7.62 -20.47
C ASN A 570 24.83 -6.92 -19.90
N LEU A 571 23.90 -7.71 -19.35
CA LEU A 571 22.67 -7.25 -18.68
C LEU A 571 22.96 -6.14 -17.64
N VAL A 572 23.98 -6.32 -16.80
CA VAL A 572 24.34 -5.35 -15.74
C VAL A 572 24.77 -4.01 -16.34
N ALA A 573 25.59 -4.03 -17.39
CA ALA A 573 26.08 -2.81 -18.03
C ALA A 573 24.94 -2.01 -18.69
N GLU A 574 23.95 -2.69 -19.26
CA GLU A 574 22.77 -2.03 -19.82
C GLU A 574 21.83 -1.48 -18.74
N LEU A 575 21.73 -2.13 -17.58
CA LEU A 575 20.99 -1.61 -16.43
C LEU A 575 21.68 -0.37 -15.84
N GLU A 576 22.99 -0.41 -15.62
CA GLU A 576 23.80 0.74 -15.18
C GLU A 576 23.59 1.93 -16.13
N GLY A 577 23.73 1.70 -17.44
CA GLY A 577 23.51 2.73 -18.46
C GLY A 577 22.05 3.23 -18.53
N ALA A 578 21.07 2.40 -18.19
CA ALA A 578 19.67 2.80 -18.14
C ALA A 578 19.36 3.69 -16.92
N VAL A 579 19.97 3.39 -15.76
CA VAL A 579 19.83 4.20 -14.55
C VAL A 579 20.55 5.54 -14.70
N GLU A 580 21.76 5.54 -15.26
CA GLU A 580 22.50 6.78 -15.57
C GLU A 580 21.79 7.65 -16.62
N GLY A 581 21.13 7.02 -17.59
CA GLY A 581 20.37 7.67 -18.65
C GLY A 581 18.92 8.04 -18.31
N ALA A 582 18.41 7.65 -17.13
CA ALA A 582 17.10 8.08 -16.65
C ALA A 582 17.15 9.57 -16.32
N GLY A 583 16.22 10.36 -16.91
CA GLY A 583 16.24 11.83 -16.97
C GLY A 583 16.26 12.59 -15.63
N GLU A 584 15.40 13.60 -15.45
CA GLU A 584 15.29 14.34 -14.17
C GLU A 584 14.53 13.47 -13.15
N ARG A 585 15.19 12.42 -12.63
CA ARG A 585 14.73 11.67 -11.45
C ARG A 585 15.39 12.24 -10.18
N PRO A 586 14.73 12.20 -9.00
CA PRO A 586 15.33 12.62 -7.73
C PRO A 586 16.63 11.87 -7.43
N ASP A 587 17.56 12.51 -6.72
CA ASP A 587 18.84 11.89 -6.35
C ASP A 587 18.65 10.62 -5.49
N GLU A 588 17.63 10.61 -4.62
CA GLU A 588 17.24 9.47 -3.81
C GLU A 588 16.84 8.25 -4.66
N TRP A 589 16.09 8.49 -5.74
CA TRP A 589 15.72 7.45 -6.70
C TRP A 589 16.95 6.87 -7.40
N ARG A 590 17.87 7.73 -7.85
CA ARG A 590 19.08 7.28 -8.55
C ARG A 590 20.00 6.49 -7.62
N LYS A 591 20.14 6.93 -6.36
CA LYS A 591 20.89 6.20 -5.33
C LYS A 591 20.32 4.80 -5.15
N GLU A 592 19.00 4.68 -4.93
CA GLU A 592 18.33 3.40 -4.72
C GLU A 592 18.48 2.47 -5.93
N ALA A 593 18.24 2.98 -7.14
CA ALA A 593 18.37 2.20 -8.37
C ALA A 593 19.80 1.67 -8.59
N LEU A 594 20.83 2.48 -8.29
CA LEU A 594 22.23 2.05 -8.38
C LEU A 594 22.57 0.98 -7.33
N GLU A 595 22.09 1.12 -6.09
CA GLU A 595 22.27 0.10 -5.04
C GLU A 595 21.70 -1.26 -5.47
N TRP A 596 20.54 -1.26 -6.13
CA TRP A 596 19.93 -2.50 -6.63
C TRP A 596 20.74 -3.13 -7.77
N VAL A 597 21.25 -2.31 -8.69
CA VAL A 597 22.09 -2.79 -9.79
C VAL A 597 23.41 -3.35 -9.27
N GLU A 598 24.05 -2.71 -8.28
CA GLU A 598 25.25 -3.25 -7.62
C GLU A 598 24.97 -4.55 -6.86
N SER A 599 23.88 -4.60 -6.08
CA SER A 599 23.46 -5.81 -5.38
C SER A 599 23.25 -6.97 -6.36
N PHE A 600 22.53 -6.70 -7.45
CA PHE A 600 22.30 -7.69 -8.51
C PHE A 600 23.60 -8.16 -9.18
N LYS A 601 24.54 -7.25 -9.43
CA LYS A 601 25.88 -7.58 -9.97
C LYS A 601 26.63 -8.56 -9.07
N THR A 602 26.48 -8.46 -7.76
CA THR A 602 27.10 -9.42 -6.81
C THR A 602 26.38 -10.76 -6.73
N ALA A 603 25.09 -10.81 -7.10
CA ALA A 603 24.28 -12.02 -7.08
C ALA A 603 24.43 -12.89 -8.34
N LEU A 604 24.95 -12.32 -9.43
CA LEU A 604 25.18 -13.03 -10.69
C LEU A 604 26.46 -13.89 -10.62
N ASP A 605 26.37 -15.12 -11.13
CA ASP A 605 27.50 -16.00 -11.38
C ASP A 605 27.82 -16.02 -12.88
N ASP A 606 29.11 -15.98 -13.24
CA ASP A 606 29.61 -16.06 -14.62
C ASP A 606 29.15 -17.33 -15.36
N SER A 607 28.70 -18.35 -14.62
CA SER A 607 28.16 -19.60 -15.16
C SER A 607 26.67 -19.54 -15.58
N MET A 608 25.94 -18.48 -15.23
CA MET A 608 24.51 -18.34 -15.53
C MET A 608 24.26 -18.02 -17.01
N SER A 609 23.26 -18.69 -17.60
CA SER A 609 22.77 -18.34 -18.94
C SER A 609 22.00 -17.00 -18.93
N GLY A 610 21.91 -16.33 -20.08
CA GLY A 610 21.15 -15.07 -20.22
C GLY A 610 19.69 -15.14 -19.72
N PRO A 611 18.90 -16.19 -20.06
CA PRO A 611 17.56 -16.37 -19.50
C PRO A 611 17.54 -16.52 -17.98
N GLN A 612 18.52 -17.21 -17.39
CA GLN A 612 18.63 -17.36 -15.93
C GLN A 612 18.97 -16.03 -15.26
N ALA A 613 19.90 -15.25 -15.82
CA ALA A 613 20.22 -13.93 -15.30
C ALA A 613 18.99 -12.98 -15.30
N LEU A 614 18.21 -12.95 -16.38
CA LEU A 614 16.97 -12.18 -16.47
C LEU A 614 15.90 -12.67 -15.48
N LEU A 615 15.80 -13.98 -15.28
CA LEU A 615 14.88 -14.55 -14.29
C LEU A 615 15.30 -14.19 -12.86
N THR A 616 16.60 -14.23 -12.55
CA THR A 616 17.15 -13.81 -11.25
C THR A 616 16.87 -12.34 -11.00
N LEU A 617 17.09 -11.47 -11.99
CA LEU A 617 16.77 -10.03 -11.88
C LEU A 617 15.30 -9.82 -11.50
N LEU A 618 14.42 -10.51 -12.23
CA LEU A 618 12.98 -10.42 -12.02
C LEU A 618 12.60 -10.87 -10.60
N ASN A 619 13.08 -12.04 -10.16
CA ASN A 619 12.82 -12.54 -8.81
C ASN A 619 13.35 -11.57 -7.74
N SER A 620 14.60 -11.11 -7.87
CA SER A 620 15.22 -10.21 -6.89
C SER A 620 14.45 -8.90 -6.74
N ILE A 621 13.99 -8.28 -7.83
CA ILE A 621 13.21 -7.03 -7.74
C ILE A 621 11.86 -7.27 -7.04
N HIS A 622 11.16 -8.38 -7.37
CA HIS A 622 9.88 -8.72 -6.74
C HIS A 622 10.00 -9.10 -5.26
N ASP A 623 11.16 -9.63 -4.86
CA ASP A 623 11.48 -9.95 -3.47
C ASP A 623 11.75 -8.65 -2.68
N ILE A 624 12.56 -7.73 -3.22
CA ILE A 624 12.85 -6.42 -2.58
C ILE A 624 11.54 -5.63 -2.35
N VAL A 625 10.67 -5.54 -3.36
CA VAL A 625 9.37 -4.86 -3.21
C VAL A 625 8.48 -5.57 -2.18
N GLY A 626 8.57 -6.90 -2.06
CA GLY A 626 7.83 -7.65 -1.06
C GLY A 626 8.31 -7.41 0.38
N GLU A 627 9.62 -7.30 0.59
CA GLU A 627 10.23 -7.13 1.92
C GLU A 627 10.10 -5.70 2.46
N THR A 628 10.10 -4.71 1.57
CA THR A 628 10.14 -3.27 1.91
C THR A 628 8.85 -2.72 2.51
N VAL A 629 7.71 -3.37 2.31
CA VAL A 629 6.40 -2.93 2.84
C VAL A 629 6.10 -3.52 4.23
N THR A 630 7.01 -4.32 4.80
CA THR A 630 6.80 -4.95 6.11
C THR A 630 7.04 -3.99 7.28
N PRO A 631 6.41 -4.20 8.46
CA PRO A 631 6.65 -3.36 9.65
C PRO A 631 8.11 -3.29 10.10
N ASN A 632 8.92 -4.33 9.83
CA ASN A 632 10.34 -4.34 10.19
C ASN A 632 11.22 -3.55 9.21
N ALA A 633 10.72 -3.26 8.00
CA ALA A 633 11.51 -2.65 6.93
C ALA A 633 12.11 -1.29 7.32
N MET A 634 11.39 -0.46 8.10
CA MET A 634 11.93 0.82 8.57
C MET A 634 13.14 0.64 9.48
N VAL A 635 13.11 -0.36 10.35
CA VAL A 635 14.24 -0.64 11.25
C VAL A 635 15.42 -1.17 10.47
N ASP A 636 15.17 -2.12 9.56
CA ASP A 636 16.23 -2.72 8.75
C ASP A 636 16.90 -1.66 7.86
N ARG A 637 16.13 -0.72 7.28
CA ARG A 637 16.68 0.40 6.50
C ARG A 637 17.41 1.43 7.37
N ALA A 638 16.83 1.83 8.52
CA ALA A 638 17.50 2.73 9.46
C ALA A 638 18.83 2.16 9.95
N LYS A 639 18.86 0.84 10.20
CA LYS A 639 20.06 0.11 10.57
C LYS A 639 21.07 0.05 9.42
N PHE A 640 20.64 -0.28 8.22
CA PHE A 640 21.51 -0.33 7.05
C PHE A 640 22.20 1.03 6.81
N GLU A 641 21.45 2.13 6.84
CA GLU A 641 21.97 3.49 6.64
C GLU A 641 22.88 3.96 7.80
N ALA A 642 22.63 3.49 9.03
CA ALA A 642 23.52 3.70 10.17
C ALA A 642 24.83 2.91 10.03
N ASP A 643 24.74 1.62 9.71
CA ASP A 643 25.88 0.72 9.55
C ASP A 643 26.79 1.20 8.40
N GLN A 644 26.22 1.65 7.28
CA GLN A 644 26.96 2.22 6.15
C GLN A 644 27.77 3.46 6.56
N ARG A 645 27.14 4.42 7.25
CA ARG A 645 27.82 5.64 7.74
C ARG A 645 28.88 5.34 8.79
N GLU A 646 28.65 4.34 9.64
CA GLU A 646 29.65 3.88 10.60
C GLU A 646 30.86 3.26 9.88
N GLN A 647 30.64 2.44 8.86
CA GLN A 647 31.72 1.88 8.05
C GLN A 647 32.55 2.97 7.35
N GLU A 648 31.91 3.99 6.76
CA GLU A 648 32.59 5.14 6.16
C GLU A 648 33.42 5.94 7.18
N TYR A 649 32.89 6.11 8.38
CA TYR A 649 33.61 6.74 9.48
C TYR A 649 34.82 5.90 9.91
N MET A 650 34.65 4.58 10.08
CA MET A 650 35.75 3.67 10.44
C MET A 650 36.84 3.63 9.37
N ALA A 651 36.47 3.68 8.08
CA ALA A 651 37.43 3.79 6.98
C ALA A 651 38.25 5.08 7.07
N ARG A 652 37.60 6.23 7.36
CA ARG A 652 38.28 7.52 7.60
C ARG A 652 39.21 7.45 8.81
N VAL A 653 38.80 6.81 9.89
CA VAL A 653 39.62 6.60 11.10
C VAL A 653 40.83 5.72 10.79
N GLN A 654 40.68 4.62 10.05
CA GLN A 654 41.80 3.76 9.67
C GLN A 654 42.84 4.50 8.81
N VAL A 655 42.39 5.34 7.88
CA VAL A 655 43.30 6.20 7.10
C VAL A 655 44.04 7.16 8.02
N TRP A 656 43.33 7.79 8.96
CA TRP A 656 43.94 8.68 9.96
C TRP A 656 44.96 7.95 10.86
N GLU A 657 44.63 6.77 11.38
CA GLU A 657 45.55 5.95 12.19
C GLU A 657 46.82 5.58 11.42
N ASN A 658 46.68 5.23 10.14
CA ASN A 658 47.81 4.95 9.27
C ASN A 658 48.71 6.18 9.09
N VAL A 659 48.13 7.38 8.92
CA VAL A 659 48.87 8.64 8.82
C VAL A 659 49.60 8.95 10.14
N CYS A 660 48.94 8.81 11.29
CA CYS A 660 49.55 8.99 12.60
C CYS A 660 50.73 8.02 12.81
N ARG A 661 50.57 6.75 12.43
CA ARG A 661 51.64 5.75 12.52
C ARG A 661 52.86 6.10 11.66
N VAL A 662 52.64 6.63 10.45
CA VAL A 662 53.72 7.10 9.57
C VAL A 662 54.45 8.28 10.22
N ILE A 663 53.70 9.24 10.78
CA ILE A 663 54.28 10.38 11.50
C ILE A 663 55.10 9.92 12.71
N ASP A 664 54.63 8.93 13.46
CA ASP A 664 55.37 8.36 14.60
C ASP A 664 56.68 7.70 14.17
N GLN A 665 56.69 6.95 13.07
CA GLN A 665 57.91 6.36 12.51
C GLN A 665 58.92 7.42 12.05
N GLU A 666 58.44 8.51 11.44
CA GLU A 666 59.29 9.64 11.07
C GLU A 666 59.84 10.38 12.30
N ASN A 667 59.01 10.55 13.33
CA ASN A 667 59.41 11.16 14.60
C ASN A 667 60.42 10.28 15.35
N ASP A 668 60.33 8.95 15.31
CA ASP A 668 61.35 8.04 15.85
C ASP A 668 62.72 8.25 15.20
N ALA A 669 62.76 8.40 13.87
CA ALA A 669 63.99 8.70 13.14
C ALA A 669 64.55 10.08 13.51
N ILE A 670 63.69 11.07 13.75
CA ILE A 670 64.05 12.42 14.24
C ILE A 670 64.62 12.35 15.64
N ARG A 671 63.98 11.61 16.56
CA ARG A 671 64.46 11.39 17.93
C ARG A 671 65.81 10.70 17.95
N ALA A 672 66.00 9.64 17.17
CA ALA A 672 67.28 8.95 17.04
C ALA A 672 68.39 9.85 16.46
N HIS A 673 68.07 10.67 15.46
CA HIS A 673 69.01 11.65 14.89
C HIS A 673 69.44 12.70 15.91
N ASN A 674 68.49 13.27 16.65
CA ASN A 674 68.77 14.27 17.69
C ASN A 674 69.54 13.65 18.87
N ALA A 675 69.24 12.42 19.27
CA ALA A 675 70.00 11.69 20.29
C ALA A 675 71.45 11.44 19.87
N LYS A 676 71.68 11.03 18.61
CA LYS A 676 73.02 10.83 18.06
C LYS A 676 73.83 12.12 18.00
N ARG A 677 73.19 13.24 17.67
CA ARG A 677 73.80 14.57 17.72
C ARG A 677 74.28 14.89 19.15
N GLU A 678 73.44 14.69 20.16
CA GLU A 678 73.82 14.92 21.56
C GLU A 678 74.95 13.99 22.00
N GLU A 679 74.90 12.70 21.64
CA GLU A 679 75.98 11.74 21.93
C GLU A 679 77.32 12.19 21.35
N LEU A 680 77.35 12.62 20.08
CA LEU A 680 78.56 13.12 19.41
C LEU A 680 79.12 14.39 20.07
N LEU A 681 78.25 15.32 20.46
CA LEU A 681 78.65 16.52 21.19
C LEU A 681 79.24 16.15 22.56
N THR A 682 78.64 15.19 23.26
CA THR A 682 79.07 14.74 24.58
C THR A 682 80.41 14.01 24.52
N GLN A 683 80.56 13.08 23.57
CA GLN A 683 81.79 12.31 23.35
C GLN A 683 82.98 13.22 23.01
N LYS A 684 82.76 14.23 22.17
CA LYS A 684 83.81 15.18 21.80
C LYS A 684 84.22 16.10 22.95
N THR A 685 83.26 16.49 23.77
CA THR A 685 83.52 17.23 25.02
C THR A 685 84.39 16.41 25.97
N GLN A 686 84.07 15.12 26.18
CA GLN A 686 84.86 14.22 27.01
C GLN A 686 86.28 13.98 26.46
N GLN A 687 86.44 13.83 25.14
CA GLN A 687 87.75 13.70 24.49
C GLN A 687 88.61 14.96 24.66
N TYR A 688 88.01 16.14 24.67
CA TYR A 688 88.72 17.38 24.94
C TYR A 688 89.15 17.49 26.41
N GLU A 689 88.27 17.16 27.35
CA GLU A 689 88.62 17.14 28.78
C GLU A 689 89.76 16.17 29.11
N ALA A 690 89.80 15.00 28.45
CA ALA A 690 90.89 14.06 28.57
C ALA A 690 92.22 14.65 28.05
N ARG A 691 92.20 15.29 26.87
CA ARG A 691 93.36 15.99 26.28
C ARG A 691 93.87 17.13 27.17
N VAL A 692 92.97 17.88 27.80
CA VAL A 692 93.33 18.94 28.76
C VAL A 692 93.98 18.36 30.01
N ARG A 693 93.45 17.27 30.57
CA ARG A 693 94.06 16.59 31.72
C ARG A 693 95.45 16.03 31.41
N GLU A 694 95.64 15.42 30.23
CA GLU A 694 96.96 14.96 29.79
C GLU A 694 97.97 16.11 29.65
N TYR A 695 97.52 17.25 29.12
CA TYR A 695 98.33 18.46 29.04
C TYR A 695 98.71 18.99 30.44
N GLU A 696 97.78 19.04 31.40
CA GLU A 696 98.05 19.50 32.76
C GLU A 696 99.08 18.61 33.49
N VAL A 697 99.00 17.29 33.29
CA VAL A 697 99.99 16.34 33.82
C VAL A 697 101.36 16.56 33.19
N ALA A 698 101.43 16.72 31.87
CA ALA A 698 102.68 16.98 31.15
C ALA A 698 103.31 18.33 31.53
N LEU A 699 102.49 19.36 31.77
CA LEU A 699 102.93 20.68 32.23
C LEU A 699 103.57 20.59 33.62
N LYS A 700 102.99 19.78 34.52
CA LYS A 700 103.52 19.58 35.87
C LYS A 700 104.87 18.86 35.87
N ASP A 701 105.02 17.81 35.06
CA ASP A 701 106.28 17.09 34.86
C ASP A 701 107.37 17.98 34.21
N TYR A 702 106.97 18.86 33.29
CA TYR A 702 107.86 19.87 32.72
C TYR A 702 108.38 20.86 33.79
N MET A 703 107.51 21.37 34.66
CA MET A 703 107.94 22.28 35.74
C MET A 703 108.91 21.61 36.72
N GLU A 704 108.68 20.35 37.11
CA GLU A 704 109.61 19.60 37.98
C GLU A 704 110.99 19.39 37.33
N LYS A 705 111.04 19.10 36.03
CA LYS A 705 112.31 18.95 35.28
C LYS A 705 113.07 20.28 35.16
N LEU A 706 112.35 21.38 35.01
CA LEU A 706 112.91 22.73 34.97
C LEU A 706 113.53 23.12 36.33
N GLU A 707 112.88 22.76 37.43
CA GLU A 707 113.40 23.01 38.79
C GLU A 707 114.65 22.20 39.11
N ARG A 708 114.71 20.92 38.72
CA ARG A 708 115.92 20.09 38.86
C ARG A 708 117.11 20.65 38.08
N HIS A 709 116.90 21.10 36.85
CA HIS A 709 117.94 21.74 36.05
C HIS A 709 118.46 23.06 36.68
N ARG A 710 117.60 23.82 37.38
CA ARG A 710 118.03 25.01 38.13
C ARG A 710 118.83 24.67 39.40
N ALA A 711 118.52 23.54 40.06
CA ALA A 711 119.25 23.08 41.24
C ALA A 711 120.68 22.59 40.90
N ASP A 712 120.84 21.88 39.77
CA ASP A 712 122.16 21.38 39.33
C ASP A 712 123.11 22.51 38.87
N GLN A 713 122.57 23.64 38.38
CA GLN A 713 123.37 24.82 38.04
C GLN A 713 123.85 25.61 39.28
N ALA A 714 123.21 25.48 40.44
CA ALA A 714 123.60 26.17 41.67
C ALA A 714 124.72 25.46 42.46
N ALA A 715 124.93 24.16 42.26
CA ALA A 715 125.95 23.38 42.96
C ALA A 715 127.39 23.55 42.42
N ILE A 716 127.57 24.13 41.22
CA ILE A 716 128.88 24.27 40.53
C ILE A 716 129.62 25.56 40.93
N ALA A 717 129.00 26.49 41.66
CA ALA A 717 129.50 27.86 41.85
C ALA A 717 130.27 28.15 43.16
N ALA A 718 130.63 27.15 43.98
CA ALA A 718 131.30 27.42 45.25
C ALA A 718 132.33 26.34 45.67
N GLU A 719 133.59 26.50 45.26
CA GLU A 719 134.75 26.24 46.15
C GLU A 719 136.05 26.92 45.63
N PRO A 720 136.89 27.54 46.49
CA PRO A 720 138.02 28.42 46.10
C PRO A 720 139.41 27.81 46.37
N THR A 721 140.47 28.24 45.66
CA THR A 721 141.86 28.16 46.20
C THR A 721 142.87 29.07 45.48
N GLU A 722 143.86 29.49 46.27
CA GLU A 722 144.83 30.58 46.10
C GLU A 722 146.09 30.23 45.27
N SER A 723 146.76 31.29 44.81
CA SER A 723 148.09 31.43 44.17
C SER A 723 149.28 30.97 45.07
N PRO A 724 150.59 31.15 44.77
CA PRO A 724 151.29 31.68 43.57
C PRO A 724 152.64 30.95 43.16
N GLU A 725 153.27 31.47 42.09
CA GLU A 725 154.73 31.74 41.94
C GLU A 725 155.76 30.77 41.26
N ILE A 726 156.35 31.29 40.15
CA ILE A 726 157.72 31.22 39.55
C ILE A 726 158.22 29.96 38.74
N PRO A 727 159.22 30.09 37.82
CA PRO A 727 159.03 29.81 36.38
C PRO A 727 160.05 28.83 35.76
N GLY A 728 159.73 28.29 34.57
CA GLY A 728 160.67 27.56 33.72
C GLY A 728 160.00 26.65 32.68
N THR A 729 159.87 27.15 31.46
CA THR A 729 159.38 26.53 30.20
C THR A 729 159.98 25.16 29.82
N PRO A 730 159.48 24.45 28.77
CA PRO A 730 158.11 24.35 28.24
C PRO A 730 157.68 22.89 27.89
N GLY A 731 156.37 22.62 27.84
CA GLY A 731 155.81 21.54 26.99
C GLY A 731 154.68 20.68 27.57
N THR A 732 153.48 20.85 26.99
CA THR A 732 152.31 19.95 26.93
C THR A 732 151.44 19.70 28.17
N PHE A 733 150.20 20.23 28.13
CA PHE A 733 149.04 19.81 28.94
C PHE A 733 147.75 19.70 28.11
N THR A 734 146.91 18.77 28.54
CA THR A 734 145.61 18.26 28.08
C THR A 734 144.38 19.13 28.48
N PRO A 735 143.15 18.83 27.96
CA PRO A 735 141.99 19.75 27.93
C PRO A 735 140.92 19.53 29.04
N ALA A 736 139.96 20.48 29.13
CA ALA A 736 138.86 20.61 30.12
C ALA A 736 137.44 20.17 29.60
N PRO A 737 136.42 19.93 30.47
CA PRO A 737 135.09 19.37 30.11
C PRO A 737 133.94 20.39 29.89
N ALA A 738 132.82 19.90 29.31
CA ALA A 738 131.66 20.61 28.74
C ALA A 738 130.34 20.55 29.57
N THR A 739 129.37 21.43 29.26
CA THR A 739 128.05 21.64 29.92
C THR A 739 126.82 21.20 29.08
N THR A 740 125.69 20.82 29.70
CA THR A 740 124.43 20.29 29.09
C THR A 740 123.27 21.33 28.90
N PRO A 741 122.32 21.15 27.96
CA PRO A 741 121.19 22.09 27.66
C PRO A 741 119.82 21.78 28.35
N PRO A 742 118.83 22.74 28.37
CA PRO A 742 117.57 22.67 29.14
C PRO A 742 116.36 21.94 28.48
N PRO A 743 115.30 21.55 29.26
CA PRO A 743 114.13 20.78 28.79
C PRO A 743 113.05 21.59 28.01
N LEU A 744 112.22 20.89 27.18
CA LEU A 744 111.17 21.44 26.27
C LEU A 744 109.76 21.51 26.89
N GLU A 745 109.01 22.60 26.62
CA GLU A 745 107.66 22.87 27.12
C GLU A 745 106.54 22.13 26.34
N PRO A 746 105.51 21.57 26.99
CA PRO A 746 104.40 20.88 26.32
C PRO A 746 103.41 21.84 25.62
N VAL A 747 102.77 21.36 24.55
CA VAL A 747 101.85 22.13 23.68
C VAL A 747 100.41 22.07 24.19
N LYS A 748 99.75 23.22 24.34
CA LYS A 748 98.36 23.34 24.81
C LYS A 748 97.34 22.85 23.76
N PRO A 749 96.29 22.09 24.14
CA PRO A 749 95.20 21.71 23.23
C PRO A 749 94.46 22.93 22.64
N LEU A 750 94.04 22.84 21.37
CA LEU A 750 93.23 23.84 20.68
C LEU A 750 91.80 23.92 21.25
N ALA A 751 91.16 25.10 21.21
CA ALA A 751 89.81 25.30 21.74
C ALA A 751 88.76 24.43 21.04
N ILE A 752 87.88 23.80 21.81
CA ILE A 752 86.87 22.83 21.33
C ILE A 752 85.74 23.47 20.50
N ASP A 753 85.56 24.79 20.58
CA ASP A 753 84.38 25.47 20.03
C ASP A 753 84.22 25.29 18.51
N ALA A 754 85.34 25.26 17.76
CA ALA A 754 85.32 25.02 16.33
C ALA A 754 84.84 23.60 15.99
N GLU A 755 85.28 22.60 16.76
CA GLU A 755 84.90 21.19 16.58
C GLU A 755 83.42 20.96 16.95
N LEU A 756 82.92 21.61 18.01
CA LEU A 756 81.50 21.53 18.38
C LEU A 756 80.59 22.24 17.36
N HIS A 757 81.04 23.36 16.79
CA HIS A 757 80.28 24.07 15.77
C HIS A 757 80.16 23.25 14.48
N GLU A 758 81.20 22.51 14.12
CA GLU A 758 81.21 21.58 12.99
C GLU A 758 80.19 20.44 13.18
N ILE A 759 80.09 19.85 14.38
CA ILE A 759 79.09 18.82 14.68
C ILE A 759 77.67 19.39 14.60
N ARG A 760 77.46 20.61 15.11
CA ARG A 760 76.15 21.29 15.05
C ARG A 760 75.71 21.63 13.63
N THR A 761 76.65 21.88 12.72
CA THR A 761 76.37 22.15 11.31
C THR A 761 76.16 20.86 10.50
N GLN A 762 76.90 19.80 10.81
CA GLN A 762 76.73 18.49 10.16
C GLN A 762 75.49 17.73 10.65
N TYR A 763 75.06 17.95 11.90
CA TYR A 763 73.86 17.37 12.51
C TYR A 763 72.92 18.48 13.04
N PRO A 764 72.10 19.11 12.18
CA PRO A 764 71.14 20.12 12.62
C PRO A 764 69.99 19.48 13.42
N VAL A 765 69.40 20.21 14.37
CA VAL A 765 68.24 19.75 15.14
C VAL A 765 67.04 19.62 14.21
N LYS A 766 66.36 18.48 14.25
CA LYS A 766 65.10 18.25 13.52
C LYS A 766 63.92 18.35 14.47
N GLU A 767 62.84 19.00 14.04
CA GLU A 767 61.59 19.14 14.81
C GLU A 767 60.61 18.00 14.50
N GLU A 768 59.93 17.50 15.52
CA GLU A 768 58.91 16.46 15.39
C GLU A 768 57.65 17.00 14.68
N LYS A 769 57.03 16.18 13.84
CA LYS A 769 55.78 16.51 13.16
C LYS A 769 54.58 16.24 14.08
N SER A 770 53.58 17.13 14.04
CA SER A 770 52.34 16.99 14.82
C SER A 770 51.32 16.07 14.15
N HIS A 771 50.53 15.34 14.95
CA HIS A 771 49.43 14.53 14.43
C HIS A 771 48.26 15.39 13.90
N PRO A 772 47.60 14.97 12.80
CA PRO A 772 46.36 15.61 12.35
C PRO A 772 45.20 15.36 13.34
N PRO A 773 44.18 16.24 13.39
CA PRO A 773 43.01 16.02 14.24
C PRO A 773 42.24 14.76 13.81
N LYS A 774 41.65 14.05 14.79
CA LYS A 774 40.83 12.86 14.51
C LYS A 774 39.58 13.28 13.73
N PRO A 775 39.15 12.52 12.69
CA PRO A 775 37.91 12.79 11.99
C PRO A 775 36.71 12.73 12.94
N ASP A 776 35.76 13.64 12.76
CA ASP A 776 34.46 13.59 13.46
C ASP A 776 33.46 12.71 12.67
N PRO A 777 32.54 11.99 13.35
CA PRO A 777 31.47 11.26 12.68
C PRO A 777 30.48 12.24 12.02
N ASP A 778 29.81 11.75 10.98
CA ASP A 778 28.74 12.52 10.33
C ASP A 778 27.61 12.81 11.34
N PRO A 779 27.14 14.07 11.49
CA PRO A 779 26.03 14.40 12.40
C PRO A 779 24.78 13.54 12.15
N SER A 780 24.55 13.13 10.90
CA SER A 780 23.43 12.28 10.51
C SER A 780 23.48 10.87 11.11
N LEU A 781 24.68 10.32 11.35
CA LEU A 781 24.84 9.00 11.96
C LEU A 781 24.11 8.91 13.30
N LYS A 782 24.17 9.98 14.12
CA LYS A 782 23.47 10.04 15.40
C LYS A 782 21.95 9.93 15.22
N TYR A 783 21.39 10.62 14.23
CA TYR A 783 19.95 10.59 13.95
C TYR A 783 19.49 9.22 13.44
N PHE A 784 20.25 8.56 12.55
CA PHE A 784 19.92 7.22 12.07
C PHE A 784 19.97 6.16 13.18
N VAL A 785 21.01 6.19 14.02
CA VAL A 785 21.13 5.27 15.18
C VAL A 785 19.98 5.48 16.15
N GLU A 786 19.65 6.73 16.47
CA GLU A 786 18.57 7.06 17.39
C GLU A 786 17.20 6.69 16.83
N LEU A 787 16.94 6.94 15.54
CA LEU A 787 15.70 6.53 14.89
C LEU A 787 15.58 5.00 14.83
N ARG A 788 16.66 4.29 14.50
CA ARG A 788 16.70 2.82 14.52
C ARG A 788 16.33 2.28 15.90
N ASP A 789 16.97 2.80 16.95
CA ASP A 789 16.74 2.34 18.32
C ASP A 789 15.32 2.67 18.79
N LEU A 790 14.80 3.84 18.39
CA LEU A 790 13.40 4.22 18.63
C LEU A 790 12.43 3.24 17.95
N LEU A 791 12.60 3.01 16.64
CA LEU A 791 11.73 2.13 15.86
C LEU A 791 11.80 0.68 16.35
N GLN A 792 13.00 0.16 16.62
CA GLN A 792 13.20 -1.19 17.15
C GLN A 792 12.55 -1.33 18.53
N SER A 793 12.78 -0.38 19.43
CA SER A 793 12.15 -0.35 20.75
C SER A 793 10.63 -0.34 20.65
N LYS A 794 10.06 0.43 19.72
CA LYS A 794 8.61 0.49 19.51
C LYS A 794 8.05 -0.77 18.86
N LEU A 795 8.75 -1.39 17.90
CA LEU A 795 8.35 -2.69 17.36
C LEU A 795 8.39 -3.80 18.42
N ASP A 796 9.40 -3.81 19.28
CA ASP A 796 9.49 -4.78 20.37
C ASP A 796 8.39 -4.56 21.41
N HIS A 797 8.13 -3.30 21.77
CA HIS A 797 7.01 -2.95 22.65
C HIS A 797 5.67 -3.31 22.02
N LEU A 798 5.48 -3.06 20.72
CA LEU A 798 4.29 -3.48 19.96
C LEU A 798 4.07 -5.00 20.07
N LYS A 799 5.10 -5.80 19.79
CA LYS A 799 5.03 -7.28 19.87
C LYS A 799 4.73 -7.80 21.29
N GLU A 800 5.23 -7.12 22.31
CA GLU A 800 4.94 -7.47 23.71
C GLU A 800 3.49 -7.14 24.07
N ARG A 801 3.04 -5.91 23.77
CA ARG A 801 1.70 -5.41 24.10
C ARG A 801 0.61 -6.05 23.25
N GLU A 802 0.91 -6.46 22.02
CA GLU A 802 0.02 -7.19 21.12
C GLU A 802 -0.61 -8.41 21.82
N LYS A 803 0.20 -9.22 22.50
CA LYS A 803 -0.27 -10.44 23.19
C LYS A 803 -1.18 -10.13 24.38
N ASP A 804 -0.85 -9.09 25.13
CA ASP A 804 -1.67 -8.65 26.26
C ASP A 804 -3.02 -8.10 25.76
N MET A 805 -3.01 -7.35 24.66
CA MET A 805 -4.19 -6.81 24.02
C MET A 805 -5.06 -7.93 23.45
N GLU A 806 -4.46 -8.89 22.74
CA GLU A 806 -5.12 -10.08 22.22
C GLU A 806 -5.81 -10.87 23.35
N ALA A 807 -5.12 -11.12 24.46
CA ALA A 807 -5.69 -11.82 25.62
C ALA A 807 -6.86 -11.05 26.25
N THR A 808 -6.76 -9.72 26.31
CA THR A 808 -7.81 -8.83 26.84
C THR A 808 -9.05 -8.88 25.94
N PHE A 809 -8.88 -8.71 24.63
CA PHE A 809 -9.96 -8.80 23.66
C PHE A 809 -10.56 -10.21 23.60
N ALA A 810 -9.77 -11.27 23.59
CA ALA A 810 -10.26 -12.65 23.60
C ALA A 810 -11.13 -12.94 24.83
N LYS A 811 -10.70 -12.47 26.02
CA LYS A 811 -11.49 -12.59 27.26
C LYS A 811 -12.78 -11.78 27.19
N ARG A 812 -12.74 -10.59 26.58
CA ARG A 812 -13.94 -9.75 26.41
C ARG A 812 -14.89 -10.33 25.37
N VAL A 813 -14.41 -10.86 24.25
CA VAL A 813 -15.19 -11.57 23.23
C VAL A 813 -16.02 -12.70 23.84
N LEU A 814 -15.45 -13.47 24.76
CA LEU A 814 -16.17 -14.53 25.48
C LEU A 814 -17.28 -13.99 26.40
N ARG A 815 -17.18 -12.73 26.83
CA ARG A 815 -18.15 -12.06 27.71
C ARG A 815 -19.16 -11.18 26.98
N LEU A 816 -18.84 -10.75 25.75
CA LEU A 816 -19.71 -9.90 24.91
C LEU A 816 -21.14 -10.44 24.81
N GLN A 817 -21.29 -11.77 24.73
CA GLN A 817 -22.63 -12.37 24.69
C GLN A 817 -23.41 -12.13 25.99
N ALA A 818 -22.79 -12.36 27.16
CA ALA A 818 -23.46 -12.19 28.45
C ALA A 818 -23.78 -10.71 28.71
N GLU A 819 -22.82 -9.82 28.47
CA GLU A 819 -22.97 -8.37 28.63
C GLU A 819 -24.01 -7.78 27.66
N GLY A 820 -24.05 -8.29 26.42
CA GLY A 820 -25.08 -7.94 25.45
C GLY A 820 -26.47 -8.41 25.86
N ILE A 821 -26.61 -9.60 26.44
CA ILE A 821 -27.89 -10.10 26.96
C ILE A 821 -28.39 -9.25 28.14
N ASP A 822 -27.49 -8.84 29.05
CA ASP A 822 -27.85 -7.99 30.19
C ASP A 822 -28.30 -6.59 29.71
N SER A 823 -27.64 -6.05 28.68
CA SER A 823 -27.94 -4.75 28.08
C SER A 823 -29.20 -4.77 27.21
N ALA A 824 -29.61 -5.93 26.69
CA ALA A 824 -30.71 -6.09 25.73
C ALA A 824 -32.05 -5.51 26.22
N SER A 825 -32.30 -5.52 27.53
CA SER A 825 -33.56 -5.02 28.11
C SER A 825 -33.76 -3.50 27.99
N VAL A 826 -32.68 -2.74 27.75
CA VAL A 826 -32.68 -1.27 27.68
C VAL A 826 -32.68 -0.76 26.22
N ILE A 827 -32.53 -1.66 25.25
CA ILE A 827 -32.35 -1.30 23.84
C ILE A 827 -33.70 -1.08 23.15
N GLY A 828 -33.86 0.10 22.55
CA GLY A 828 -34.95 0.43 21.63
C GLY A 828 -34.62 0.04 20.18
N LEU A 829 -35.55 -0.65 19.52
CA LEU A 829 -35.49 -0.99 18.10
C LEU A 829 -36.41 -0.04 17.33
N ASP A 830 -35.86 0.73 16.40
CA ASP A 830 -36.67 1.58 15.54
C ASP A 830 -37.42 0.71 14.51
N ILE A 831 -38.74 0.84 14.44
CA ILE A 831 -39.58 0.11 13.47
C ILE A 831 -40.00 0.99 12.29
N GLY A 832 -39.41 2.19 12.16
CA GLY A 832 -39.52 3.10 11.04
C GLY A 832 -38.34 2.96 10.08
N ASP A 833 -37.47 3.98 10.01
CA ASP A 833 -36.46 4.12 8.96
C ASP A 833 -35.41 3.01 9.02
N GLU A 834 -34.99 2.56 10.22
CA GLU A 834 -34.07 1.42 10.36
C GLU A 834 -34.65 0.12 9.77
N PHE A 835 -35.98 -0.09 9.90
CA PHE A 835 -36.63 -1.28 9.34
C PHE A 835 -36.80 -1.18 7.81
N VAL A 836 -37.09 0.01 7.30
CA VAL A 836 -37.11 0.25 5.85
C VAL A 836 -35.75 -0.11 5.26
N GLU A 837 -34.65 0.40 5.82
CA GLU A 837 -33.30 0.10 5.32
C GLU A 837 -32.94 -1.39 5.45
N TYR A 838 -33.41 -2.08 6.49
CA TYR A 838 -33.28 -3.54 6.58
C TYR A 838 -33.98 -4.27 5.43
N LEU A 839 -35.23 -3.89 5.11
CA LEU A 839 -35.97 -4.47 3.98
C LEU A 839 -35.31 -4.14 2.64
N MET A 840 -34.73 -2.94 2.53
CA MET A 840 -33.93 -2.54 1.38
C MET A 840 -32.77 -3.51 1.17
N GLY A 841 -31.98 -3.79 2.21
CA GLY A 841 -30.85 -4.72 2.14
C GLY A 841 -31.25 -6.20 1.98
N SER A 842 -32.36 -6.65 2.56
CA SER A 842 -32.70 -8.09 2.60
C SER A 842 -33.53 -8.58 1.40
N LYS A 843 -34.38 -7.72 0.81
CA LYS A 843 -35.31 -8.10 -0.28
C LYS A 843 -35.31 -7.20 -1.50
N VAL A 844 -35.25 -5.88 -1.30
CA VAL A 844 -35.47 -4.93 -2.40
C VAL A 844 -34.21 -4.80 -3.27
N ARG A 845 -33.04 -4.60 -2.66
CA ARG A 845 -31.73 -4.58 -3.32
C ARG A 845 -31.21 -6.02 -3.46
N GLY A 846 -31.60 -6.68 -4.55
CA GLY A 846 -31.37 -8.12 -4.75
C GLY A 846 -29.90 -8.51 -4.99
N LEU A 847 -29.06 -7.60 -5.47
CA LEU A 847 -27.66 -7.90 -5.81
C LEU A 847 -26.78 -8.13 -4.56
N GLY A 848 -27.21 -7.70 -3.37
CA GLY A 848 -26.52 -7.94 -2.10
C GLY A 848 -26.34 -9.42 -1.74
N LYS A 849 -27.04 -10.33 -2.43
CA LYS A 849 -26.96 -11.80 -2.27
C LYS A 849 -25.95 -12.46 -3.24
N LEU A 850 -25.20 -11.66 -3.97
CA LEU A 850 -24.20 -12.13 -4.92
C LEU A 850 -22.80 -11.99 -4.33
N LEU A 851 -21.92 -12.92 -4.69
CA LEU A 851 -20.52 -12.94 -4.30
C LEU A 851 -19.68 -13.00 -5.58
N PRO A 852 -18.98 -11.91 -5.96
CA PRO A 852 -18.18 -11.88 -7.16
C PRO A 852 -16.93 -12.74 -7.00
N ARG A 853 -16.74 -13.68 -7.91
CA ARG A 853 -15.53 -14.51 -8.06
C ARG A 853 -14.88 -14.16 -9.38
N VAL A 854 -13.73 -13.50 -9.33
CA VAL A 854 -12.97 -13.23 -10.55
C VAL A 854 -12.66 -14.55 -11.26
N ALA A 855 -12.93 -14.60 -12.56
CA ALA A 855 -12.74 -15.79 -13.38
C ALA A 855 -11.57 -15.60 -14.36
N ARG A 856 -11.57 -14.49 -15.10
CA ARG A 856 -10.53 -14.19 -16.10
C ARG A 856 -10.40 -12.70 -16.41
N VAL A 857 -9.23 -12.33 -16.92
CA VAL A 857 -8.93 -11.02 -17.51
C VAL A 857 -8.29 -11.21 -18.87
N PHE A 858 -8.70 -10.40 -19.84
CA PHE A 858 -8.05 -10.31 -21.15
C PHE A 858 -7.36 -8.98 -21.30
N LEU A 859 -6.09 -9.02 -21.71
CA LEU A 859 -5.31 -7.84 -22.06
C LEU A 859 -4.78 -7.95 -23.48
N ARG A 860 -4.51 -6.80 -24.12
CA ARG A 860 -3.96 -6.74 -25.48
C ARG A 860 -2.74 -5.83 -25.52
N ASP A 861 -1.74 -6.19 -26.31
CA ASP A 861 -0.66 -5.25 -26.66
C ASP A 861 -1.15 -4.34 -27.82
N PRO A 862 -1.27 -3.02 -27.62
CA PRO A 862 -1.74 -2.11 -28.67
C PRO A 862 -0.77 -1.99 -29.85
N LYS A 863 0.50 -2.39 -29.69
CA LYS A 863 1.51 -2.41 -30.78
C LYS A 863 1.46 -3.70 -31.59
N GLU A 864 1.02 -4.80 -30.98
CA GLU A 864 0.85 -6.11 -31.59
C GLU A 864 -0.58 -6.64 -31.35
N GLU A 865 -1.56 -6.16 -32.11
CA GLU A 865 -3.00 -6.47 -31.88
C GLU A 865 -3.33 -7.97 -31.84
N ARG A 866 -2.49 -8.82 -32.45
CA ARG A 866 -2.65 -10.28 -32.42
C ARG A 866 -2.19 -10.93 -31.13
N LEU A 867 -1.37 -10.25 -30.32
CA LEU A 867 -0.87 -10.73 -29.04
C LEU A 867 -1.91 -10.46 -27.96
N LEU A 868 -2.47 -11.52 -27.42
CA LEU A 868 -3.40 -11.48 -26.29
C LEU A 868 -2.77 -12.09 -25.05
N TYR A 869 -3.12 -11.50 -23.92
CA TYR A 869 -2.81 -12.01 -22.60
C TYR A 869 -4.09 -12.55 -21.99
N LEU A 870 -3.99 -13.74 -21.41
CA LEU A 870 -5.05 -14.33 -20.60
C LEU A 870 -4.54 -14.46 -19.16
N VAL A 871 -5.29 -13.87 -18.24
CA VAL A 871 -5.14 -14.11 -16.81
C VAL A 871 -6.30 -14.97 -16.37
N THR A 872 -6.00 -16.09 -15.71
CA THR A 872 -7.01 -17.01 -15.17
C THR A 872 -6.91 -17.10 -13.66
N PHE A 873 -8.05 -17.18 -13.00
CA PHE A 873 -8.17 -17.20 -11.56
C PHE A 873 -8.80 -18.52 -11.11
N GLU A 874 -8.07 -19.28 -10.28
CA GLU A 874 -8.56 -20.52 -9.69
C GLU A 874 -8.63 -20.39 -8.17
N HIS A 875 -9.84 -20.42 -7.61
CA HIS A 875 -10.05 -20.38 -6.17
C HIS A 875 -10.19 -21.81 -5.60
N ARG A 876 -9.31 -22.20 -4.66
CA ARG A 876 -9.38 -23.48 -3.95
C ARG A 876 -8.92 -23.34 -2.50
N ALA A 877 -9.76 -23.76 -1.56
CA ALA A 877 -9.41 -23.92 -0.14
C ALA A 877 -8.78 -22.67 0.53
N GLY A 878 -9.28 -21.47 0.25
CA GLY A 878 -8.74 -20.22 0.81
C GLY A 878 -7.48 -19.71 0.11
N GLU A 879 -7.12 -20.31 -1.03
CA GLU A 879 -6.05 -19.84 -1.90
C GLU A 879 -6.61 -19.45 -3.28
N LEU A 880 -6.11 -18.35 -3.82
CA LEU A 880 -6.36 -17.92 -5.19
C LEU A 880 -5.08 -18.10 -6.00
N THR A 881 -5.13 -18.96 -7.01
CA THR A 881 -4.05 -19.12 -7.98
C THR A 881 -4.34 -18.25 -9.20
N VAL A 882 -3.47 -17.27 -9.44
CA VAL A 882 -3.52 -16.39 -10.60
C VAL A 882 -2.46 -16.86 -11.58
N SER A 883 -2.88 -17.25 -12.78
CA SER A 883 -1.97 -17.64 -13.86
C SER A 883 -2.06 -16.61 -14.97
N VAL A 884 -0.91 -16.02 -15.33
CA VAL A 884 -0.80 -15.07 -16.46
C VAL A 884 -0.02 -15.75 -17.56
N GLY A 885 -0.55 -15.68 -18.77
CA GLY A 885 0.17 -16.12 -19.96
C GLY A 885 -0.27 -15.36 -21.19
N ASN A 886 0.40 -15.64 -22.30
CA ASN A 886 0.13 -14.98 -23.58
C ASN A 886 -0.09 -15.98 -24.72
N THR A 887 -0.77 -15.53 -25.77
CA THR A 887 -0.97 -16.29 -27.01
C THR A 887 -1.16 -15.34 -28.19
N PHE A 888 -0.93 -15.86 -29.40
CA PHE A 888 -1.22 -15.13 -30.63
C PHE A 888 -2.55 -15.61 -31.22
N LEU A 889 -3.48 -14.68 -31.41
CA LEU A 889 -4.68 -14.92 -32.21
C LEU A 889 -4.27 -15.34 -33.64
N ARG A 890 -4.82 -16.47 -34.08
CA ARG A 890 -4.52 -17.07 -35.39
C ARG A 890 -5.29 -16.42 -36.53
#